data_AF-A0A2R6QCH2-F1
#
_entry.id   AF-A0A2R6QCH2-F1
#
_cell.length_a   1.000
_cell.length_b   1.000
_cell.length_c   1.000
_cell.angle_alpha   90.00
_cell.angle_beta   90.00
_cell.angle_gamma   90.00
#
_symmetry.space_group_name_H-M   'P 1'
#
loop_
_entity.id
_entity.type
_entity.pdbx_description
1 polymer ?
#
loop_
_entity_poly.entity_id
_entity_poly.type
_entity_poly.pdbx_seq_one_letter_code
_entity_poly.pdbx_strand_id
1 'polypeptide(L)'
;MASPTIQRSSSPLQRLSTFKERNTPTASITPSSAATNTPLDSLASDPIFSAFLSHDFDSARFSSLALSSGSAAARAEKLQDGIRLLEKQLRSEVLSRHHDLLSQLVSVREADSALSFLRSGVATLQSSVRRVRSEIADPHRQIRAKTLQLSNLHRTAELLQATIRVLRLSKKLRDVMDPSDHPERLDLAKAAQLHCEILTLCNENDQLSGIAVVDEELDWVFEAGQKLRSEGMRVLERGLEGLNQAEVGAGLQVFYNLGELRAAVDGLINKYKSQGVKSVSVALDIKAISASSAGGFGPGGIQRSGTPQIGGGAKAKEALWQRMNTCMDQLHSIVVAVWHLQRVLSKKRDPFTHVLLLDEVMQEGDPILTDRVWEALVKSFASQMKSAFTASSFMKEMFTGGYPKLYSMIDNLLERISHDTDVKGVIPAISSDGKDQMVKAIETFQTAFLTVCWSRLSDLVNSVFPVSSRGSVPPKEHISRIISRVQEEIEGVQPNGRLTLLVLHEISKVLLLLAQRAEFQVSTGPEARQITGPATPAQLKNFALCLHLQEIHARISSMMTGLPSIASDVLSPSLGTIYGVACDSVTSLFQAMQDRLESCILQIHEQNFGMLGMDAAMDNAASPYMEELQKCILHFRSEFLSRLLPSSASVTSMGTENICTRLTRSMASRVLRYFIRHASLVRPLSESGKLRMARDMAELELAVGQNLFPVEQLGRQYRALRAFRPVIFLETSQLGASPLLQDLEPSVVLHHLYVRGPEELQSPMQRNKLTPLQYSLWLDSQGEDQIQIWKGIKATLDDYDAKIRARGDKEFSPVYPLMLRLGSSLSERTLSQ
;
A
#
# COMPACT_ATOMS: atom_id res chain seq x y z
N MET A 1 -3.53 -56.40 17.88
CA MET A 1 -2.74 -57.63 18.14
C MET A 1 -1.83 -57.33 19.32
N ALA A 2 -2.33 -57.44 20.55
CA ALA A 2 -2.30 -58.64 21.40
C ALA A 2 -0.88 -58.96 21.92
N SER A 3 -0.53 -58.34 23.04
CA SER A 3 0.63 -58.67 23.87
C SER A 3 0.35 -59.91 24.72
N PRO A 4 1.35 -60.77 25.00
CA PRO A 4 1.26 -61.72 26.09
C PRO A 4 2.14 -61.36 27.29
N THR A 5 1.44 -61.45 28.42
CA THR A 5 1.75 -61.42 29.84
C THR A 5 2.99 -62.20 30.28
N ILE A 6 3.79 -61.61 31.18
CA ILE A 6 4.85 -62.30 31.95
C ILE A 6 4.28 -62.66 33.33
N GLN A 7 4.12 -63.96 33.61
CA GLN A 7 3.82 -64.49 34.94
C GLN A 7 5.13 -64.83 35.68
N ARG A 8 5.27 -64.31 36.91
CA ARG A 8 6.36 -64.61 37.84
C ARG A 8 6.14 -65.97 38.50
N SER A 9 7.07 -66.90 38.30
CA SER A 9 7.13 -68.18 39.01
C SER A 9 7.85 -68.05 40.35
N SER A 10 7.25 -68.65 41.37
CA SER A 10 7.64 -68.72 42.77
C SER A 10 8.87 -69.59 43.04
N SER A 11 9.66 -69.19 44.04
CA SER A 11 10.85 -69.85 44.57
C SER A 11 10.54 -71.08 45.41
N PRO A 12 11.28 -72.21 45.28
CA PRO A 12 11.05 -73.42 46.06
C PRO A 12 12.07 -73.55 47.20
N LEU A 13 11.85 -72.87 48.33
CA LEU A 13 12.61 -73.11 49.57
C LEU A 13 11.67 -72.99 50.79
N GLN A 14 10.69 -73.88 50.84
CA GLN A 14 9.93 -74.20 52.06
C GLN A 14 9.77 -75.70 52.12
N ARG A 15 10.68 -76.37 52.82
CA ARG A 15 10.48 -77.70 53.42
C ARG A 15 11.66 -78.00 54.32
N LEU A 16 11.35 -78.46 55.54
CA LEU A 16 12.23 -78.97 56.61
C LEU A 16 12.67 -77.97 57.69
N SER A 17 11.67 -77.53 58.47
CA SER A 17 11.84 -77.05 59.84
C SER A 17 10.92 -77.84 60.76
N THR A 18 11.34 -79.06 61.14
CA THR A 18 10.63 -79.90 62.12
C THR A 18 11.62 -80.82 62.84
N PHE A 19 12.04 -80.45 64.06
CA PHE A 19 12.53 -81.29 65.17
C PHE A 19 12.91 -80.31 66.29
N LYS A 20 11.95 -79.76 67.07
CA LYS A 20 11.29 -80.34 68.26
C LYS A 20 12.28 -80.84 69.31
N GLU A 21 12.62 -79.90 70.21
CA GLU A 21 13.30 -80.12 71.48
C GLU A 21 12.62 -81.20 72.32
N ARG A 22 13.41 -82.08 72.93
CA ARG A 22 12.96 -82.99 73.97
C ARG A 22 13.92 -82.91 75.15
N ASN A 23 13.45 -82.26 76.22
CA ASN A 23 14.03 -82.28 77.56
C ASN A 23 14.07 -83.70 78.13
N THR A 24 15.09 -83.99 78.95
CA THR A 24 15.07 -84.62 80.30
C THR A 24 16.43 -85.29 80.61
N PRO A 25 16.79 -85.58 81.88
CA PRO A 25 16.86 -84.71 83.06
C PRO A 25 18.19 -84.91 83.84
N THR A 26 18.69 -83.89 84.56
CA THR A 26 19.80 -84.08 85.51
C THR A 26 19.28 -83.89 86.94
N ALA A 27 19.15 -85.01 87.65
CA ALA A 27 18.90 -85.06 89.08
C ALA A 27 20.20 -84.80 89.85
N SER A 28 20.07 -83.97 90.89
CA SER A 28 21.02 -83.65 91.95
C SER A 28 21.59 -84.87 92.67
N ILE A 29 22.80 -84.76 93.23
CA ILE A 29 23.14 -85.13 94.63
C ILE A 29 24.48 -84.47 95.03
N THR A 30 24.46 -83.69 96.09
CA THR A 30 25.53 -83.52 97.10
C THR A 30 25.02 -84.16 98.41
N PRO A 31 25.77 -84.23 99.51
CA PRO A 31 27.19 -84.57 99.76
C PRO A 31 27.30 -85.65 100.86
N SER A 32 28.49 -86.17 101.20
CA SER A 32 28.78 -86.69 102.56
C SER A 32 30.25 -87.10 102.70
N SER A 33 30.99 -86.35 103.49
CA SER A 33 32.17 -86.84 104.23
C SER A 33 31.69 -87.29 105.61
N ALA A 34 31.89 -88.57 105.92
CA ALA A 34 31.85 -89.09 107.28
C ALA A 34 33.20 -89.77 107.55
N ALA A 35 33.92 -89.24 108.54
CA ALA A 35 35.22 -89.70 108.98
C ALA A 35 35.19 -91.18 109.39
N THR A 36 36.08 -91.99 108.83
CA THR A 36 36.56 -93.23 109.46
C THR A 36 38.05 -93.37 109.19
N ASN A 37 38.80 -93.58 110.28
CA ASN A 37 40.24 -93.75 110.33
C ASN A 37 40.77 -94.71 109.24
N THR A 38 41.84 -94.31 108.57
CA THR A 38 42.41 -94.97 107.39
C THR A 38 43.21 -96.24 107.74
N PRO A 39 42.92 -97.40 107.11
CA PRO A 39 43.62 -98.68 107.32
C PRO A 39 45.02 -98.77 106.67
N LEU A 40 45.46 -97.73 105.95
CA LEU A 40 46.87 -97.57 105.59
C LEU A 40 47.74 -97.33 106.84
N ASP A 41 47.16 -96.70 107.88
CA ASP A 41 47.85 -96.50 109.16
C ASP A 41 48.04 -97.82 109.93
N SER A 42 47.15 -98.81 109.75
CA SER A 42 47.32 -100.15 110.35
C SER A 42 48.37 -100.99 109.62
N LEU A 43 48.66 -100.71 108.35
CA LEU A 43 49.77 -101.33 107.60
C LEU A 43 51.11 -100.65 107.89
N ALA A 44 51.12 -99.33 108.11
CA ALA A 44 52.33 -98.57 108.44
C ALA A 44 52.86 -98.84 109.86
N SER A 45 52.01 -99.29 110.78
CA SER A 45 52.36 -99.54 112.19
C SER A 45 52.95 -100.93 112.48
N ASP A 46 52.91 -101.87 111.53
CA ASP A 46 53.51 -103.21 111.69
C ASP A 46 55.01 -103.18 111.37
N PRO A 47 55.90 -103.62 112.29
CA PRO A 47 57.36 -103.53 112.11
C PRO A 47 57.88 -104.35 110.91
N ILE A 48 57.09 -105.28 110.36
CA ILE A 48 57.45 -106.04 109.16
C ILE A 48 57.00 -105.32 107.88
N PHE A 49 55.80 -104.73 107.85
CA PHE A 49 55.27 -104.07 106.65
C PHE A 49 55.83 -102.66 106.44
N SER A 50 56.19 -101.96 107.51
CA SER A 50 56.82 -100.63 107.43
C SER A 50 58.16 -100.66 106.70
N ALA A 51 58.88 -101.78 106.72
CA ALA A 51 60.11 -101.97 105.95
C ALA A 51 59.89 -101.82 104.43
N PHE A 52 58.73 -102.22 103.89
CA PHE A 52 58.38 -102.09 102.47
C PHE A 52 58.02 -100.65 102.06
N LEU A 53 57.71 -99.79 103.03
CA LEU A 53 57.41 -98.38 102.80
C LEU A 53 58.68 -97.50 102.89
N SER A 54 59.83 -98.09 103.26
CA SER A 54 61.14 -97.43 103.26
C SER A 54 61.64 -97.20 101.84
N HIS A 55 62.13 -95.98 101.57
CA HIS A 55 62.67 -95.62 100.26
C HIS A 55 63.97 -96.36 99.88
N ASP A 56 64.73 -96.89 100.86
CA ASP A 56 66.00 -97.61 100.65
C ASP A 56 65.85 -99.13 100.86
N PHE A 57 64.68 -99.69 100.57
CA PHE A 57 64.41 -101.12 100.80
C PHE A 57 65.30 -102.01 99.91
N ASP A 58 66.25 -102.70 100.54
CA ASP A 58 67.09 -103.71 99.89
C ASP A 58 66.60 -105.12 100.24
N SER A 59 66.03 -105.77 99.21
CA SER A 59 65.50 -107.13 99.28
C SER A 59 66.53 -108.16 99.77
N ALA A 60 67.81 -107.99 99.42
CA ALA A 60 68.86 -108.94 99.81
C ALA A 60 69.18 -108.84 101.31
N ARG A 61 69.23 -107.62 101.85
CA ARG A 61 69.45 -107.35 103.29
C ARG A 61 68.27 -107.80 104.15
N PHE A 62 67.04 -107.57 103.69
CA PHE A 62 65.84 -108.05 104.37
C PHE A 62 65.79 -109.58 104.39
N SER A 63 66.12 -110.22 103.27
CA SER A 63 66.17 -111.67 103.14
C SER A 63 67.31 -112.29 103.97
N SER A 64 68.49 -111.66 104.05
CA SER A 64 69.61 -112.13 104.87
C SER A 64 69.31 -112.04 106.37
N LEU A 65 68.65 -110.95 106.82
CA LEU A 65 68.19 -110.79 108.20
C LEU A 65 67.09 -111.80 108.58
N ALA A 66 66.23 -112.18 107.64
CA ALA A 66 65.22 -113.20 107.85
C ALA A 66 65.82 -114.62 107.91
N LEU A 67 66.87 -114.89 107.12
CA LEU A 67 67.59 -116.16 107.12
C LEU A 67 68.51 -116.30 108.36
N SER A 68 69.17 -115.22 108.80
CA SER A 68 70.01 -115.24 110.01
C SER A 68 69.21 -115.30 111.30
N SER A 69 67.96 -114.80 111.31
CA SER A 69 67.07 -114.89 112.47
C SER A 69 66.35 -116.23 112.60
N GLY A 70 66.66 -117.22 111.77
CA GLY A 70 66.09 -118.57 111.85
C GLY A 70 64.57 -118.65 111.65
N SER A 71 63.93 -117.62 111.05
CA SER A 71 62.47 -117.47 110.97
C SER A 71 62.00 -116.85 109.64
N ALA A 72 62.48 -117.40 108.52
CA ALA A 72 62.10 -116.91 107.18
C ALA A 72 60.65 -117.29 106.81
N ALA A 73 60.17 -118.46 107.23
CA ALA A 73 58.84 -118.96 106.85
C ALA A 73 57.68 -118.13 107.43
N ALA A 74 57.77 -117.73 108.71
CA ALA A 74 56.70 -116.95 109.36
C ALA A 74 56.53 -115.53 108.77
N ARG A 75 57.60 -114.93 108.24
CA ARG A 75 57.52 -113.61 107.58
C ARG A 75 56.88 -113.66 106.20
N ALA A 76 57.06 -114.75 105.45
CA ALA A 76 56.44 -114.92 104.13
C ALA A 76 54.92 -115.09 104.24
N GLU A 77 54.44 -115.85 105.23
CA GLU A 77 53.01 -116.08 105.44
C GLU A 77 52.27 -114.78 105.79
N LYS A 78 52.88 -113.94 106.65
CA LYS A 78 52.35 -112.63 107.00
C LYS A 78 52.21 -111.71 105.77
N LEU A 79 53.18 -111.74 104.84
CA LEU A 79 53.12 -110.99 103.57
C LEU A 79 51.98 -111.43 102.66
N GLN A 80 51.71 -112.74 102.59
CA GLN A 80 50.63 -113.28 101.78
C GLN A 80 49.26 -112.77 102.24
N ASP A 81 49.05 -112.65 103.56
CA ASP A 81 47.80 -112.15 104.13
C ASP A 81 47.60 -110.65 103.86
N GLY A 82 48.68 -109.86 103.89
CA GLY A 82 48.63 -108.43 103.55
C GLY A 82 48.18 -108.17 102.11
N ILE A 83 48.66 -108.97 101.14
CA ILE A 83 48.28 -108.85 99.72
C ILE A 83 46.79 -109.17 99.52
N ARG A 84 46.27 -110.21 100.18
CA ARG A 84 44.84 -110.59 100.08
C ARG A 84 43.91 -109.48 100.59
N LEU A 85 44.31 -108.75 101.63
CA LEU A 85 43.53 -107.66 102.17
C LEU A 85 43.39 -106.52 101.14
N LEU A 86 44.49 -106.14 100.49
CA LEU A 86 44.52 -105.11 99.44
C LEU A 86 43.66 -105.46 98.23
N GLU A 87 43.74 -106.70 97.73
CA GLU A 87 42.92 -107.14 96.58
C GLU A 87 41.41 -107.07 96.85
N LYS A 88 40.99 -107.44 98.07
CA LYS A 88 39.57 -107.43 98.44
C LYS A 88 38.98 -106.02 98.41
N GLN A 89 39.78 -105.02 98.79
CA GLN A 89 39.34 -103.63 98.83
C GLN A 89 39.30 -102.98 97.45
N LEU A 90 40.29 -103.27 96.60
CA LEU A 90 40.32 -102.74 95.23
C LEU A 90 39.11 -103.23 94.41
N ARG A 91 38.63 -104.45 94.69
CA ARG A 91 37.40 -104.98 94.10
C ARG A 91 36.12 -104.23 94.51
N SER A 92 35.98 -103.76 95.75
CA SER A 92 34.75 -103.10 96.18
C SER A 92 34.58 -101.72 95.52
N GLU A 93 35.68 -101.00 95.32
CA GLU A 93 35.65 -99.67 94.72
C GLU A 93 35.38 -99.71 93.21
N VAL A 94 35.89 -100.74 92.51
CA VAL A 94 35.60 -100.93 91.08
C VAL A 94 34.14 -101.31 90.83
N LEU A 95 33.54 -102.10 91.73
CA LEU A 95 32.14 -102.50 91.62
C LEU A 95 31.16 -101.34 91.88
N SER A 96 31.53 -100.36 92.71
CA SER A 96 30.64 -99.25 93.06
C SER A 96 30.40 -98.25 91.92
N ARG A 97 31.31 -98.16 90.92
CA ARG A 97 31.26 -97.15 89.83
C ARG A 97 31.00 -97.69 88.41
N HIS A 98 30.60 -98.96 88.24
CA HIS A 98 30.51 -99.60 86.92
C HIS A 98 29.39 -99.05 86.00
N HIS A 99 28.26 -98.61 86.55
CA HIS A 99 27.09 -98.23 85.75
C HIS A 99 27.27 -96.91 85.00
N ASP A 100 27.92 -95.92 85.62
CA ASP A 100 28.14 -94.60 85.02
C ASP A 100 29.07 -94.67 83.79
N LEU A 101 30.09 -95.53 83.83
CA LEU A 101 31.04 -95.76 82.74
C LEU A 101 30.38 -96.30 81.46
N LEU A 102 29.37 -97.16 81.59
CA LEU A 102 28.67 -97.73 80.43
C LEU A 102 27.75 -96.72 79.74
N SER A 103 27.10 -95.82 80.49
CA SER A 103 26.22 -94.80 79.91
C SER A 103 26.99 -93.79 79.04
N GLN A 104 28.20 -93.41 79.44
CA GLN A 104 29.06 -92.49 78.70
C GLN A 104 29.60 -93.11 77.41
N LEU A 105 29.82 -94.42 77.37
CA LEU A 105 30.27 -95.12 76.15
C LEU A 105 29.18 -95.17 75.06
N VAL A 106 27.92 -95.31 75.44
CA VAL A 106 26.80 -95.40 74.47
C VAL A 106 26.54 -94.05 73.80
N SER A 107 26.52 -92.95 74.55
CA SER A 107 26.31 -91.60 74.01
C SER A 107 27.44 -91.15 73.07
N VAL A 108 28.69 -91.54 73.37
CA VAL A 108 29.84 -91.30 72.49
C VAL A 108 29.68 -92.05 71.17
N ARG A 109 29.20 -93.30 71.18
CA ARG A 109 28.98 -94.08 69.95
C ARG A 109 27.88 -93.48 69.07
N GLU A 110 26.78 -93.01 69.66
CA GLU A 110 25.70 -92.38 68.90
C GLU A 110 26.15 -91.05 68.26
N ALA A 111 26.91 -90.23 68.99
CA ALA A 111 27.49 -89.00 68.45
C ALA A 111 28.46 -89.26 67.28
N ASP A 112 29.30 -90.29 67.38
CA ASP A 112 30.23 -90.66 66.30
C ASP A 112 29.49 -91.10 65.02
N SER A 113 28.40 -91.85 65.19
CA SER A 113 27.57 -92.27 64.05
C SER A 113 26.92 -91.06 63.33
N ALA A 114 26.36 -90.10 64.07
CA ALA A 114 25.77 -88.89 63.51
C ALA A 114 26.81 -87.99 62.83
N LEU A 115 28.02 -87.89 63.40
CA LEU A 115 29.15 -87.19 62.79
C LEU A 115 29.58 -87.86 61.47
N SER A 116 29.58 -89.19 61.40
CA SER A 116 29.90 -89.91 60.16
C SER A 116 28.88 -89.61 59.04
N PHE A 117 27.58 -89.59 59.37
CA PHE A 117 26.52 -89.26 58.42
C PHE A 117 26.61 -87.81 57.96
N LEU A 118 26.80 -86.86 58.88
CA LEU A 118 27.02 -85.45 58.53
C LEU A 118 28.25 -85.27 57.64
N ARG A 119 29.35 -85.96 57.93
CA ARG A 119 30.57 -85.90 57.11
C ARG A 119 30.32 -86.41 55.70
N SER A 120 29.57 -87.51 55.54
CA SER A 120 29.20 -88.05 54.22
C SER A 120 28.24 -87.13 53.45
N GLY A 121 27.25 -86.54 54.14
CA GLY A 121 26.30 -85.59 53.55
C GLY A 121 26.98 -84.31 53.09
N VAL A 122 27.89 -83.76 53.90
CA VAL A 122 28.71 -82.60 53.55
C VAL A 122 29.61 -82.89 52.36
N ALA A 123 30.25 -84.07 52.31
CA ALA A 123 31.09 -84.45 51.17
C ALA A 123 30.26 -84.55 49.87
N THR A 124 29.07 -85.14 49.94
CA THR A 124 28.17 -85.26 48.78
C THR A 124 27.67 -83.89 48.32
N LEU A 125 27.27 -83.02 49.24
CA LEU A 125 26.85 -81.65 48.92
C LEU A 125 27.99 -80.84 48.29
N GLN A 126 29.21 -80.94 48.82
CA GLN A 126 30.39 -80.31 48.21
C GLN A 126 30.62 -80.80 46.78
N SER A 127 30.44 -82.11 46.52
CA SER A 127 30.59 -82.65 45.17
C SER A 127 29.53 -82.13 44.20
N SER A 128 28.26 -82.07 44.61
CA SER A 128 27.16 -81.53 43.80
C SER A 128 27.32 -80.04 43.53
N VAL A 129 27.75 -79.25 44.52
CA VAL A 129 28.04 -77.81 44.35
C VAL A 129 29.21 -77.60 43.39
N ARG A 130 30.28 -78.41 43.48
CA ARG A 130 31.38 -78.35 42.52
C ARG A 130 30.90 -78.69 41.11
N ARG A 131 30.03 -79.70 40.96
CA ARG A 131 29.46 -80.09 39.66
C ARG A 131 28.55 -79.01 39.07
N VAL A 132 27.68 -78.40 39.86
CA VAL A 132 26.85 -77.26 39.45
C VAL A 132 27.72 -76.07 39.05
N ARG A 133 28.80 -75.80 39.78
CA ARG A 133 29.76 -74.75 39.42
C ARG A 133 30.42 -75.03 38.06
N SER A 134 30.88 -76.26 37.82
CA SER A 134 31.54 -76.62 36.55
C SER A 134 30.57 -76.70 35.36
N GLU A 135 29.32 -77.14 35.58
CA GLU A 135 28.33 -77.32 34.50
C GLU A 135 27.55 -76.05 34.18
N ILE A 136 27.44 -75.08 35.11
CA ILE A 136 26.63 -73.87 34.93
C ILE A 136 27.47 -72.60 35.04
N ALA A 137 28.20 -72.42 36.14
CA ALA A 137 28.89 -71.15 36.40
C ALA A 137 30.06 -70.92 35.42
N ASP A 138 30.83 -71.96 35.11
CA ASP A 138 31.96 -71.85 34.20
C ASP A 138 31.51 -71.65 32.73
N PRO A 139 30.53 -72.40 32.17
CA PRO A 139 29.96 -72.12 30.86
C PRO A 139 29.31 -70.73 30.76
N HIS A 140 28.59 -70.29 31.80
CA HIS A 140 28.02 -68.94 31.82
C HIS A 140 29.11 -67.85 31.80
N ARG A 141 30.22 -68.05 32.52
CA ARG A 141 31.38 -67.14 32.45
C ARG A 141 32.00 -67.11 31.06
N GLN A 142 32.15 -68.27 30.41
CA GLN A 142 32.68 -68.35 29.05
C GLN A 142 31.75 -67.69 28.03
N ILE A 143 30.44 -67.95 28.10
CA ILE A 143 29.43 -67.32 27.24
C ILE A 143 29.47 -65.80 27.46
N ARG A 144 29.43 -65.31 28.70
CA ARG A 144 29.51 -63.88 28.99
C ARG A 144 30.78 -63.25 28.41
N ALA A 145 31.94 -63.90 28.58
CA ALA A 145 33.20 -63.41 28.00
C ALA A 145 33.15 -63.38 26.47
N LYS A 146 32.59 -64.41 25.82
CA LYS A 146 32.44 -64.47 24.36
C LYS A 146 31.41 -63.48 23.81
N THR A 147 30.29 -63.28 24.49
CA THR A 147 29.31 -62.24 24.14
C THR A 147 29.91 -60.85 24.26
N LEU A 148 30.71 -60.59 25.30
CA LEU A 148 31.40 -59.31 25.46
C LEU A 148 32.48 -59.13 24.39
N GLN A 149 33.23 -60.19 24.06
CA GLN A 149 34.18 -60.19 22.94
C GLN A 149 33.49 -59.92 21.60
N LEU A 150 32.34 -60.54 21.33
CA LEU A 150 31.57 -60.34 20.10
C LEU A 150 30.98 -58.93 20.02
N SER A 151 30.42 -58.42 21.12
CA SER A 151 29.91 -57.05 21.22
C SER A 151 31.00 -56.01 20.94
N ASN A 152 32.19 -56.20 21.54
CA ASN A 152 33.33 -55.34 21.29
C ASN A 152 33.78 -55.41 19.83
N LEU A 153 33.90 -56.62 19.25
CA LEU A 153 34.27 -56.80 17.84
C LEU A 153 33.29 -56.13 16.89
N HIS A 154 31.98 -56.27 17.15
CA HIS A 154 30.94 -55.65 16.34
C HIS A 154 31.04 -54.13 16.38
N ARG A 155 31.13 -53.56 17.59
CA ARG A 155 31.27 -52.12 17.78
C ARG A 155 32.55 -51.57 17.13
N THR A 156 33.67 -52.30 17.24
CA THR A 156 34.91 -51.92 16.55
C THR A 156 34.76 -51.99 15.03
N ALA A 157 34.07 -52.99 14.49
CA ALA A 157 33.83 -53.11 13.05
C ALA A 157 32.94 -51.98 12.52
N GLU A 158 31.87 -51.63 13.24
CA GLU A 158 31.00 -50.49 12.92
C GLU A 158 31.76 -49.16 12.93
N LEU A 159 32.54 -48.91 13.99
CA LEU A 159 33.42 -47.73 14.09
C LEU A 159 34.40 -47.67 12.92
N LEU A 160 35.08 -48.78 12.60
CA LEU A 160 36.06 -48.83 11.51
C LEU A 160 35.40 -48.57 10.15
N GLN A 161 34.20 -49.12 9.90
CA GLN A 161 33.45 -48.87 8.67
C GLN A 161 33.03 -47.40 8.55
N ALA A 162 32.55 -46.81 9.65
CA ALA A 162 32.18 -45.40 9.69
C ALA A 162 33.41 -44.49 9.46
N THR A 163 34.54 -44.77 10.11
CA THR A 163 35.82 -44.06 9.89
C THR A 163 36.26 -44.17 8.43
N ILE A 164 36.27 -45.37 7.83
CA ILE A 164 36.65 -45.56 6.42
C ILE A 164 35.72 -44.77 5.49
N ARG A 165 34.42 -44.73 5.80
CA ARG A 165 33.45 -43.97 4.99
C ARG A 165 33.73 -42.47 5.05
N VAL A 166 33.97 -41.91 6.23
CA VAL A 166 34.34 -40.50 6.40
C VAL A 166 35.61 -40.18 5.61
N LEU A 167 36.68 -40.96 5.77
CA LEU A 167 37.94 -40.73 5.05
C LEU A 167 37.78 -40.81 3.52
N ARG A 168 36.96 -41.74 3.02
CA ARG A 168 36.66 -41.85 1.59
C ARG A 168 35.89 -40.64 1.06
N LEU A 169 34.93 -40.12 1.84
CA LEU A 169 34.16 -38.95 1.46
C LEU A 169 35.01 -37.67 1.54
N SER A 170 35.84 -37.51 2.58
CA SER A 170 36.80 -36.41 2.70
C SER A 170 37.81 -36.39 1.55
N LYS A 171 38.31 -37.57 1.13
CA LYS A 171 39.15 -37.67 -0.05
C LYS A 171 38.43 -37.23 -1.32
N LYS A 172 37.20 -37.70 -1.54
CA LYS A 172 36.38 -37.25 -2.69
C LYS A 172 36.13 -35.75 -2.66
N LEU A 173 35.91 -35.17 -1.47
CA LEU A 173 35.74 -33.72 -1.31
C LEU A 173 37.03 -32.97 -1.69
N ARG A 174 38.22 -33.45 -1.28
CA ARG A 174 39.51 -32.90 -1.73
C ARG A 174 39.64 -32.95 -3.24
N ASP A 175 39.38 -34.10 -3.85
CA ASP A 175 39.51 -34.28 -5.30
C ASP A 175 38.60 -33.32 -6.07
N VAL A 176 37.39 -33.04 -5.57
CA VAL A 176 36.45 -32.08 -6.20
C VAL A 176 36.85 -30.62 -5.95
N MET A 177 37.52 -30.33 -4.83
CA MET A 177 37.96 -28.97 -4.46
C MET A 177 39.36 -28.61 -4.99
N ASP A 178 40.11 -29.57 -5.54
CA ASP A 178 41.45 -29.34 -6.06
C ASP A 178 41.37 -28.47 -7.34
N PRO A 179 41.95 -27.25 -7.32
CA PRO A 179 41.90 -26.34 -8.46
C PRO A 179 42.73 -26.82 -9.66
N SER A 180 43.56 -27.84 -9.50
CA SER A 180 44.50 -28.30 -10.54
C SER A 180 43.86 -29.16 -11.63
N ASP A 181 42.70 -29.79 -11.37
CA ASP A 181 42.12 -30.74 -12.32
C ASP A 181 41.37 -30.05 -13.47
N HIS A 182 40.53 -29.03 -13.25
CA HIS A 182 39.94 -28.16 -14.30
C HIS A 182 39.29 -26.86 -13.73
N PRO A 183 39.82 -25.66 -13.99
CA PRO A 183 39.32 -24.39 -13.41
C PRO A 183 37.87 -24.02 -13.77
N GLU A 184 37.36 -24.51 -14.90
CA GLU A 184 36.02 -24.19 -15.42
C GLU A 184 34.91 -25.13 -14.91
N ARG A 185 35.26 -26.13 -14.08
CA ARG A 185 34.36 -27.21 -13.62
C ARG A 185 34.39 -27.48 -12.12
N LEU A 186 34.69 -26.47 -11.30
CA LEU A 186 34.45 -26.57 -9.86
C LEU A 186 32.93 -26.70 -9.62
N ASP A 187 32.47 -27.94 -9.47
CA ASP A 187 31.08 -28.26 -9.13
C ASP A 187 30.87 -28.00 -7.63
N LEU A 188 30.73 -26.71 -7.30
CA LEU A 188 30.50 -26.23 -5.94
C LEU A 188 29.29 -26.89 -5.29
N ALA A 189 28.26 -27.24 -6.07
CA ALA A 189 27.08 -27.91 -5.57
C ALA A 189 27.42 -29.34 -5.11
N LYS A 190 28.18 -30.09 -5.89
CA LYS A 190 28.64 -31.42 -5.51
C LYS A 190 29.58 -31.40 -4.30
N ALA A 191 30.49 -30.42 -4.22
CA ALA A 191 31.35 -30.24 -3.06
C ALA A 191 30.54 -29.94 -1.78
N ALA A 192 29.53 -29.07 -1.87
CA ALA A 192 28.60 -28.80 -0.76
C ALA A 192 27.83 -30.04 -0.31
N GLN A 193 27.39 -30.87 -1.25
CA GLN A 193 26.68 -32.12 -0.94
C GLN A 193 27.59 -33.10 -0.18
N LEU A 194 28.83 -33.29 -0.65
CA LEU A 194 29.82 -34.16 0.03
C LEU A 194 30.14 -33.64 1.43
N HIS A 195 30.32 -32.33 1.59
CA HIS A 195 30.54 -31.70 2.90
C HIS A 195 29.38 -31.96 3.85
N CYS A 196 28.13 -31.78 3.40
CA CYS A 196 26.96 -32.05 4.23
C CYS A 196 26.86 -33.53 4.61
N GLU A 197 27.08 -34.46 3.67
CA GLU A 197 27.05 -35.91 3.94
C GLU A 197 28.10 -36.30 5.01
N ILE A 198 29.30 -35.74 4.95
CA ILE A 198 30.35 -35.98 5.95
C ILE A 198 29.89 -35.54 7.35
N LEU A 199 29.36 -34.31 7.47
CA LEU A 199 28.89 -33.80 8.75
C LEU A 199 27.69 -34.59 9.30
N THR A 200 26.74 -34.99 8.44
CA THR A 200 25.61 -35.83 8.85
C THR A 200 26.11 -37.18 9.38
N LEU A 201 27.05 -37.83 8.68
CA LEU A 201 27.62 -39.10 9.12
C LEU A 201 28.38 -38.99 10.45
N CYS A 202 29.07 -37.88 10.69
CA CYS A 202 29.75 -37.64 11.97
C CYS A 202 28.75 -37.38 13.11
N ASN A 203 27.69 -36.62 12.85
CA ASN A 203 26.66 -36.32 13.84
C ASN A 203 25.77 -37.54 14.19
N GLU A 204 25.54 -38.45 13.24
CA GLU A 204 24.80 -39.70 13.49
C GLU A 204 25.62 -40.72 14.32
N ASN A 205 26.95 -40.57 14.36
CA ASN A 205 27.86 -41.50 15.01
C ASN A 205 28.69 -40.79 16.09
N ASP A 206 28.09 -40.50 17.25
CA ASP A 206 28.74 -39.85 18.41
C ASP A 206 30.07 -40.48 18.85
N GLN A 207 30.28 -41.75 18.50
CA GLN A 207 31.47 -42.53 18.86
C GLN A 207 32.69 -42.26 17.96
N LEU A 208 32.52 -41.52 16.85
CA LEU A 208 33.60 -41.12 15.95
C LEU A 208 34.44 -39.97 16.53
N SER A 209 33.88 -39.18 17.45
CA SER A 209 34.61 -38.09 18.10
C SER A 209 35.71 -38.63 19.01
N GLY A 210 36.94 -38.10 18.87
CA GLY A 210 38.12 -38.54 19.63
C GLY A 210 39.00 -39.55 18.92
N ILE A 211 38.67 -39.92 17.67
CA ILE A 211 39.59 -40.65 16.78
C ILE A 211 40.47 -39.62 16.07
N ALA A 212 41.76 -39.55 16.42
CA ALA A 212 42.68 -38.53 15.92
C ALA A 212 42.66 -38.31 14.40
N VAL A 213 42.59 -39.38 13.60
CA VAL A 213 42.56 -39.29 12.12
C VAL A 213 41.25 -38.68 11.60
N VAL A 214 40.13 -38.91 12.30
CA VAL A 214 38.84 -38.29 11.96
C VAL A 214 38.82 -36.83 12.39
N ASP A 215 39.35 -36.52 13.57
CA ASP A 215 39.41 -35.16 14.11
C ASP A 215 40.28 -34.25 13.21
N GLU A 216 41.47 -34.71 12.77
CA GLU A 216 42.34 -33.99 11.83
C GLU A 216 41.65 -33.75 10.47
N GLU A 217 40.91 -34.73 9.95
CA GLU A 217 40.17 -34.57 8.71
C GLU A 217 38.97 -33.63 8.86
N LEU A 218 38.31 -33.63 10.02
CA LEU A 218 37.20 -32.73 10.33
C LEU A 218 37.63 -31.28 10.35
N ASP A 219 38.80 -30.95 10.91
CA ASP A 219 39.34 -29.58 10.88
C ASP A 219 39.44 -29.06 9.44
N TRP A 220 39.97 -29.88 8.52
CA TRP A 220 40.03 -29.54 7.11
C TRP A 220 38.64 -29.45 6.45
N VAL A 221 37.72 -30.37 6.79
CA VAL A 221 36.33 -30.34 6.27
C VAL A 221 35.62 -29.05 6.69
N PHE A 222 35.83 -28.56 7.91
CA PHE A 222 35.29 -27.28 8.36
C PHE A 222 35.87 -26.09 7.58
N GLU A 223 37.19 -26.05 7.35
CA GLU A 223 37.82 -25.03 6.50
C GLU A 223 37.28 -25.07 5.06
N ALA A 224 37.13 -26.27 4.50
CA ALA A 224 36.53 -26.49 3.18
C ALA A 224 35.09 -25.96 3.13
N GLY A 225 34.29 -26.22 4.17
CA GLY A 225 32.96 -25.67 4.31
C GLY A 225 32.91 -24.14 4.34
N GLN A 226 33.86 -23.48 5.02
CA GLN A 226 33.95 -22.01 5.02
C GLN A 226 34.31 -21.44 3.64
N LYS A 227 35.22 -22.11 2.92
CA LYS A 227 35.57 -21.74 1.54
C LYS A 227 34.39 -21.92 0.59
N LEU A 228 33.64 -23.02 0.71
CA LEU A 228 32.43 -23.28 -0.09
C LEU A 228 31.34 -22.23 0.14
N ARG A 229 31.09 -21.82 1.38
CA ARG A 229 30.15 -20.73 1.69
C ARG A 229 30.60 -19.40 1.09
N SER A 230 31.88 -19.07 1.21
CA SER A 230 32.46 -17.82 0.69
C SER A 230 32.36 -17.76 -0.84
N GLU A 231 32.75 -18.84 -1.52
CA GLU A 231 32.71 -18.94 -2.97
C GLU A 231 31.28 -19.04 -3.51
N GLY A 232 30.40 -19.80 -2.82
CA GLY A 232 28.97 -19.88 -3.13
C GLY A 232 28.29 -18.51 -3.03
N MET A 233 28.59 -17.73 -1.99
CA MET A 233 28.09 -16.36 -1.85
C MET A 233 28.66 -15.46 -2.96
N ARG A 234 29.95 -15.57 -3.30
CA ARG A 234 30.57 -14.79 -4.37
C ARG A 234 29.91 -15.04 -5.72
N VAL A 235 29.64 -16.31 -6.06
CA VAL A 235 28.93 -16.69 -7.28
C VAL A 235 27.50 -16.17 -7.27
N LEU A 236 26.81 -16.26 -6.14
CA LEU A 236 25.44 -15.75 -5.98
C LEU A 236 25.38 -14.23 -6.17
N GLU A 237 26.25 -13.47 -5.51
CA GLU A 237 26.30 -12.01 -5.61
C GLU A 237 26.64 -11.55 -7.03
N ARG A 238 27.64 -12.15 -7.67
CA ARG A 238 27.99 -11.87 -9.07
C ARG A 238 26.83 -12.20 -10.02
N GLY A 239 26.14 -13.32 -9.77
CA GLY A 239 24.96 -13.69 -10.53
C GLY A 239 23.81 -12.69 -10.39
N LEU A 240 23.62 -12.12 -9.21
CA LEU A 240 22.59 -11.11 -8.95
C LEU A 240 22.93 -9.74 -9.56
N GLU A 241 24.20 -9.33 -9.48
CA GLU A 241 24.69 -8.10 -10.11
C GLU A 241 24.61 -8.18 -11.65
N GLY A 242 24.95 -9.34 -12.22
CA GLY A 242 24.89 -9.58 -13.68
C GLY A 242 23.54 -10.06 -14.20
N LEU A 243 22.53 -10.25 -13.34
CA LEU A 243 21.23 -10.86 -13.66
C LEU A 243 21.36 -12.22 -14.39
N ASN A 244 22.39 -12.99 -14.05
CA ASN A 244 22.69 -14.28 -14.64
C ASN A 244 21.99 -15.41 -13.88
N GLN A 245 20.89 -15.90 -14.45
CA GLN A 245 20.06 -16.96 -13.87
C GLN A 245 20.84 -18.26 -13.58
N ALA A 246 21.86 -18.61 -14.37
CA ALA A 246 22.65 -19.82 -14.16
C ALA A 246 23.53 -19.72 -12.92
N GLU A 247 24.20 -18.58 -12.73
CA GLU A 247 25.06 -18.33 -11.57
C GLU A 247 24.25 -18.20 -10.28
N VAL A 248 23.11 -17.48 -10.32
CA VAL A 248 22.19 -17.40 -9.17
C VAL A 248 21.68 -18.79 -8.80
N GLY A 249 21.28 -19.57 -9.81
CA GLY A 249 20.90 -20.96 -9.60
C GLY A 249 22.03 -21.76 -8.94
N ALA A 250 23.24 -21.71 -9.48
CA ALA A 250 24.39 -22.46 -8.96
C ALA A 250 24.70 -22.08 -7.50
N GLY A 251 24.78 -20.78 -7.18
CA GLY A 251 25.00 -20.30 -5.81
C GLY A 251 23.91 -20.76 -4.84
N LEU A 252 22.63 -20.67 -5.23
CA LEU A 252 21.52 -21.17 -4.42
C LEU A 252 21.58 -22.68 -4.18
N GLN A 253 22.06 -23.45 -5.16
CA GLN A 253 22.22 -24.91 -5.00
C GLN A 253 23.28 -25.25 -3.96
N VAL A 254 24.37 -24.48 -3.88
CA VAL A 254 25.41 -24.66 -2.86
C VAL A 254 24.80 -24.54 -1.47
N PHE A 255 24.01 -23.48 -1.21
CA PHE A 255 23.39 -23.29 0.10
C PHE A 255 22.26 -24.27 0.40
N TYR A 256 21.52 -24.74 -0.61
CA TYR A 256 20.56 -25.84 -0.44
C TYR A 256 21.26 -27.12 0.01
N ASN A 257 22.35 -27.49 -0.68
CA ASN A 257 23.13 -28.69 -0.37
C ASN A 257 23.85 -28.62 0.98
N LEU A 258 24.16 -27.41 1.48
CA LEU A 258 24.70 -27.19 2.83
C LEU A 258 23.62 -27.18 3.93
N GLY A 259 22.33 -27.18 3.59
CA GLY A 259 21.24 -27.05 4.55
C GLY A 259 21.06 -25.64 5.12
N GLU A 260 21.64 -24.62 4.48
CA GLU A 260 21.70 -23.22 4.97
C GLU A 260 20.96 -22.22 4.06
N LEU A 261 20.15 -22.71 3.09
CA LEU A 261 19.51 -21.89 2.06
C LEU A 261 18.69 -20.72 2.62
N ARG A 262 17.82 -20.97 3.60
CA ARG A 262 16.98 -19.93 4.21
C ARG A 262 17.84 -18.84 4.87
N ALA A 263 18.82 -19.24 5.67
CA ALA A 263 19.71 -18.30 6.36
C ALA A 263 20.53 -17.45 5.37
N ALA A 264 21.01 -18.05 4.27
CA ALA A 264 21.75 -17.34 3.23
C ALA A 264 20.87 -16.31 2.49
N VAL A 265 19.64 -16.70 2.12
CA VAL A 265 18.70 -15.78 1.46
C VAL A 265 18.27 -14.66 2.41
N ASP A 266 17.93 -14.96 3.67
CA ASP A 266 17.58 -13.93 4.65
C ASP A 266 18.74 -12.96 4.91
N GLY A 267 19.98 -13.46 4.99
CA GLY A 267 21.19 -12.64 5.09
C GLY A 267 21.35 -11.68 3.90
N LEU A 268 21.11 -12.17 2.69
CA LEU A 268 21.17 -11.38 1.47
C LEU A 268 20.04 -10.33 1.39
N ILE A 269 18.82 -10.69 1.77
CA ILE A 269 17.69 -9.76 1.86
C ILE A 269 17.98 -8.66 2.88
N ASN A 270 18.54 -9.00 4.04
CA ASN A 270 18.95 -8.01 5.04
C ASN A 270 20.09 -7.12 4.54
N LYS A 271 21.07 -7.66 3.81
CA LYS A 271 22.14 -6.88 3.15
C LYS A 271 21.55 -5.84 2.20
N TYR A 272 20.65 -6.25 1.30
CA TYR A 272 20.00 -5.35 0.34
C TYR A 272 19.11 -4.30 1.02
N LYS A 273 18.35 -4.68 2.07
CA LYS A 273 17.61 -3.72 2.91
C LYS A 273 18.55 -2.67 3.49
N SER A 274 19.63 -3.08 4.14
CA SER A 274 20.60 -2.16 4.76
C SER A 274 21.29 -1.27 3.73
N GLN A 275 21.63 -1.80 2.55
CA GLN A 275 22.21 -1.01 1.46
C GLN A 275 21.26 0.08 0.97
N GLY A 276 19.99 -0.25 0.71
CA GLY A 276 19.02 0.74 0.24
C GLY A 276 18.66 1.78 1.30
N VAL A 277 18.47 1.37 2.56
CA VAL A 277 18.27 2.30 3.70
C VAL A 277 19.45 3.27 3.84
N LYS A 278 20.68 2.75 3.70
CA LYS A 278 21.90 3.58 3.73
C LYS A 278 21.95 4.53 2.53
N SER A 279 21.59 4.07 1.33
CA SER A 279 21.53 4.90 0.13
C SER A 279 20.61 6.11 0.31
N VAL A 280 19.38 5.87 0.79
CA VAL A 280 18.39 6.91 1.09
C VAL A 280 18.92 7.88 2.15
N SER A 281 19.49 7.37 3.24
CA SER A 281 20.04 8.21 4.31
C SER A 281 21.21 9.07 3.83
N VAL A 282 22.08 8.54 2.98
CA VAL A 282 23.22 9.26 2.41
C VAL A 282 22.74 10.32 1.43
N ALA A 283 21.72 10.04 0.62
CA ALA A 283 21.20 10.97 -0.36
C ALA A 283 20.67 12.28 0.27
N LEU A 284 20.06 12.17 1.45
CA LEU A 284 19.41 13.27 2.17
C LEU A 284 20.23 13.83 3.35
N ASP A 285 21.51 13.46 3.48
CA ASP A 285 22.40 13.97 4.54
C ASP A 285 22.89 15.40 4.26
N ILE A 286 22.38 16.35 5.04
CA ILE A 286 22.70 17.79 4.98
C ILE A 286 24.19 18.06 5.12
N LYS A 287 24.90 17.32 5.97
CA LYS A 287 26.33 17.52 6.22
C LYS A 287 27.15 17.12 5.00
N ALA A 288 26.81 16.00 4.37
CA ALA A 288 27.46 15.54 3.15
C ALA A 288 27.19 16.47 1.96
N ILE A 289 25.97 17.00 1.85
CA ILE A 289 25.61 18.00 0.82
C ILE A 289 26.43 19.29 1.00
N SER A 290 26.57 19.75 2.25
CA SER A 290 27.35 20.96 2.58
C SER A 290 28.86 20.77 2.39
N ALA A 291 29.39 19.59 2.69
CA ALA A 291 30.80 19.25 2.46
C ALA A 291 31.15 19.16 0.97
N SER A 292 30.24 18.61 0.15
CA SER A 292 30.43 18.51 -1.31
C SER A 292 30.37 19.85 -2.04
N SER A 293 29.77 20.88 -1.42
CA SER A 293 29.68 22.24 -1.97
C SER A 293 30.82 23.16 -1.49
N ALA A 294 31.52 22.80 -0.42
CA ALA A 294 32.68 23.51 0.14
C ALA A 294 34.00 23.05 -0.51
N GLY A 295 34.09 23.15 -1.83
CA GLY A 295 35.36 22.98 -2.54
C GLY A 295 36.22 24.24 -2.41
N GLY A 296 37.16 24.25 -1.46
CA GLY A 296 38.30 25.18 -1.43
C GLY A 296 38.21 26.33 -0.42
N PHE A 297 38.44 26.06 0.86
CA PHE A 297 38.97 27.07 1.79
C PHE A 297 40.08 26.45 2.62
N GLY A 298 41.24 27.13 2.64
CA GLY A 298 42.42 26.72 3.39
C GLY A 298 42.19 26.73 4.92
N PRO A 299 43.09 26.10 5.68
CA PRO A 299 42.92 25.93 7.12
C PRO A 299 43.04 27.29 7.84
N GLY A 300 41.94 27.79 8.41
CA GLY A 300 41.95 29.01 9.23
C GLY A 300 40.65 29.79 9.40
N GLY A 301 39.56 29.44 8.70
CA GLY A 301 38.27 30.16 8.80
C GLY A 301 37.35 29.59 9.89
N ILE A 302 37.03 30.38 10.91
CA ILE A 302 36.06 30.05 11.98
C ILE A 302 34.66 29.85 11.35
N GLN A 303 34.17 28.61 11.36
CA GLN A 303 32.82 28.26 10.90
C GLN A 303 31.78 28.61 11.97
N ARG A 304 30.86 29.53 11.66
CA ARG A 304 29.56 29.61 12.35
C ARG A 304 28.61 28.57 11.75
N SER A 305 28.21 27.63 12.58
CA SER A 305 27.24 26.57 12.32
C SER A 305 25.88 27.14 11.86
N GLY A 306 25.31 26.60 10.78
CA GLY A 306 23.86 26.57 10.58
C GLY A 306 23.29 27.07 9.25
N THR A 307 24.01 27.84 8.43
CA THR A 307 23.46 28.34 7.15
C THR A 307 24.52 28.37 6.04
N PRO A 308 24.25 27.79 4.85
CA PRO A 308 25.16 27.92 3.72
C PRO A 308 25.22 29.38 3.27
N GLN A 309 26.43 29.95 3.16
CA GLN A 309 26.66 31.29 2.62
C GLN A 309 26.07 31.41 1.21
N ILE A 310 25.55 32.60 0.91
CA ILE A 310 24.69 33.00 -0.23
C ILE A 310 25.29 32.71 -1.64
N GLY A 311 26.54 32.27 -1.77
CA GLY A 311 27.13 31.78 -3.02
C GLY A 311 27.16 30.25 -3.21
N GLY A 312 26.90 29.45 -2.16
CA GLY A 312 26.98 27.98 -2.18
C GLY A 312 25.68 27.25 -2.54
N GLY A 313 24.55 27.96 -2.58
CA GLY A 313 23.21 27.37 -2.74
C GLY A 313 22.99 26.64 -4.06
N ALA A 314 23.51 27.16 -5.19
CA ALA A 314 23.36 26.53 -6.49
C ALA A 314 24.16 25.22 -6.62
N LYS A 315 25.40 25.19 -6.10
CA LYS A 315 26.23 23.98 -6.07
C LYS A 315 25.65 22.93 -5.12
N ALA A 316 25.16 23.34 -3.94
CA ALA A 316 24.49 22.45 -3.01
C ALA A 316 23.18 21.87 -3.59
N LYS A 317 22.42 22.68 -4.35
CA LYS A 317 21.22 22.22 -5.08
C LYS A 317 21.57 21.15 -6.11
N GLU A 318 22.60 21.37 -6.93
CA GLU A 318 23.02 20.37 -7.93
C GLU A 318 23.52 19.09 -7.27
N ALA A 319 24.34 19.21 -6.22
CA ALA A 319 24.81 18.07 -5.44
C ALA A 319 23.65 17.25 -4.83
N LEU A 320 22.60 17.90 -4.32
CA LEU A 320 21.41 17.22 -3.80
C LEU A 320 20.71 16.40 -4.89
N TRP A 321 20.48 16.98 -6.08
CA TRP A 321 19.82 16.27 -7.18
C TRP A 321 20.66 15.12 -7.72
N GLN A 322 21.98 15.29 -7.84
CA GLN A 322 22.89 14.22 -8.24
C GLN A 322 22.85 13.04 -7.26
N ARG A 323 22.91 13.33 -5.95
CA ARG A 323 22.79 12.30 -4.92
C ARG A 323 21.44 11.59 -4.95
N MET A 324 20.35 12.32 -5.23
CA MET A 324 19.03 11.72 -5.38
C MET A 324 18.96 10.82 -6.62
N ASN A 325 19.57 11.21 -7.76
CA ASN A 325 19.65 10.33 -8.94
C ASN A 325 20.40 9.03 -8.61
N THR A 326 21.57 9.13 -7.98
CA THR A 326 22.34 7.95 -7.56
C THR A 326 21.55 7.07 -6.59
N CYS A 327 20.76 7.67 -5.70
CA CYS A 327 19.85 6.93 -4.82
C CYS A 327 18.81 6.15 -5.62
N MET A 328 18.12 6.80 -6.57
CA MET A 328 17.12 6.12 -7.41
C MET A 328 17.73 4.97 -8.21
N ASP A 329 18.93 5.14 -8.77
CA ASP A 329 19.64 4.07 -9.49
C ASP A 329 20.01 2.89 -8.58
N GLN A 330 20.45 3.17 -7.35
CA GLN A 330 20.74 2.13 -6.37
C GLN A 330 19.47 1.40 -5.91
N LEU A 331 18.37 2.12 -5.66
CA LEU A 331 17.09 1.50 -5.31
C LEU A 331 16.57 0.62 -6.44
N HIS A 332 16.65 1.07 -7.70
CA HIS A 332 16.32 0.27 -8.88
C HIS A 332 17.16 -1.02 -8.93
N SER A 333 18.49 -0.90 -8.84
CA SER A 333 19.40 -2.05 -8.88
C SER A 333 19.10 -3.08 -7.77
N ILE A 334 18.86 -2.61 -6.54
CA ILE A 334 18.52 -3.47 -5.40
C ILE A 334 17.21 -4.23 -5.64
N VAL A 335 16.16 -3.54 -6.06
CA VAL A 335 14.83 -4.15 -6.25
C VAL A 335 14.86 -5.16 -7.40
N VAL A 336 15.54 -4.83 -8.50
CA VAL A 336 15.69 -5.76 -9.64
C VAL A 336 16.52 -6.99 -9.25
N ALA A 337 17.58 -6.84 -8.47
CA ALA A 337 18.38 -7.97 -7.98
C ALA A 337 17.56 -8.91 -7.08
N VAL A 338 16.78 -8.36 -6.14
CA VAL A 338 15.93 -9.15 -5.24
C VAL A 338 14.79 -9.83 -6.00
N TRP A 339 14.20 -9.15 -6.97
CA TRP A 339 13.21 -9.76 -7.86
C TRP A 339 13.82 -10.89 -8.69
N HIS A 340 15.03 -10.70 -9.21
CA HIS A 340 15.73 -11.74 -9.97
C HIS A 340 16.00 -12.96 -9.09
N LEU A 341 16.43 -12.77 -7.84
CA LEU A 341 16.57 -13.84 -6.85
C LEU A 341 15.25 -14.61 -6.67
N GLN A 342 14.15 -13.91 -6.43
CA GLN A 342 12.82 -14.51 -6.27
C GLN A 342 12.35 -15.25 -7.51
N ARG A 343 12.63 -14.70 -8.70
CA ARG A 343 12.35 -15.34 -10.00
C ARG A 343 13.13 -16.65 -10.16
N VAL A 344 14.39 -16.72 -9.73
CA VAL A 344 15.17 -17.96 -9.82
C VAL A 344 14.68 -18.98 -8.78
N LEU A 345 14.44 -18.56 -7.53
CA LEU A 345 13.91 -19.42 -6.47
C LEU A 345 12.56 -20.05 -6.85
N SER A 346 11.65 -19.29 -7.46
CA SER A 346 10.33 -19.77 -7.89
C SER A 346 10.35 -20.74 -9.08
N LYS A 347 11.47 -20.83 -9.81
CA LYS A 347 11.60 -21.72 -10.98
C LYS A 347 12.51 -22.92 -10.72
N LYS A 348 13.49 -22.78 -9.81
CA LYS A 348 14.52 -23.79 -9.60
C LYS A 348 14.03 -24.87 -8.64
N ARG A 349 14.14 -26.12 -9.09
CA ARG A 349 13.92 -27.32 -8.28
C ARG A 349 15.24 -28.04 -8.07
N ASP A 350 15.36 -28.71 -6.94
CA ASP A 350 16.49 -29.59 -6.70
C ASP A 350 16.48 -30.75 -7.72
N PRO A 351 17.63 -31.11 -8.32
CA PRO A 351 17.71 -32.19 -9.30
C PRO A 351 17.35 -33.58 -8.76
N PHE A 352 17.49 -33.81 -7.44
CA PHE A 352 17.32 -35.12 -6.81
C PHE A 352 16.03 -35.22 -6.00
N THR A 353 15.74 -34.23 -5.16
CA THR A 353 14.56 -34.20 -4.29
C THR A 353 13.33 -33.63 -5.00
N HIS A 354 13.50 -32.95 -6.13
CA HIS A 354 12.46 -32.22 -6.87
C HIS A 354 11.72 -31.15 -6.05
N VAL A 355 12.22 -30.81 -4.86
CA VAL A 355 11.69 -29.75 -3.99
C VAL A 355 11.98 -28.40 -4.64
N LEU A 356 10.98 -27.51 -4.61
CA LEU A 356 11.15 -26.14 -5.07
C LEU A 356 11.97 -25.36 -4.03
N LEU A 357 13.04 -24.70 -4.47
CA LEU A 357 13.93 -23.98 -3.54
C LEU A 357 13.18 -22.84 -2.82
N LEU A 358 12.13 -22.29 -3.42
CA LEU A 358 11.28 -21.28 -2.79
C LEU A 358 10.55 -21.81 -1.54
N ASP A 359 10.04 -23.05 -1.58
CA ASP A 359 9.27 -23.65 -0.48
C ASP A 359 10.14 -23.89 0.75
N GLU A 360 11.44 -24.10 0.55
CA GLU A 360 12.42 -24.22 1.63
C GLU A 360 12.71 -22.84 2.29
N VAL A 361 12.72 -21.78 1.48
CA VAL A 361 13.04 -20.41 1.91
C VAL A 361 11.85 -19.69 2.52
N MET A 362 10.63 -19.97 2.08
CA MET A 362 9.41 -19.27 2.51
C MET A 362 8.40 -20.25 3.12
N GLN A 363 7.82 -19.91 4.27
CA GLN A 363 6.71 -20.66 4.86
C GLN A 363 5.36 -20.08 4.44
N GLU A 364 4.27 -20.82 4.63
CA GLU A 364 2.92 -20.31 4.36
C GLU A 364 2.63 -19.05 5.21
N GLY A 365 2.27 -17.95 4.55
CA GLY A 365 1.98 -16.65 5.18
C GLY A 365 3.15 -15.66 5.20
N ASP A 366 4.35 -16.07 4.79
CA ASP A 366 5.49 -15.17 4.65
C ASP A 366 5.29 -14.14 3.53
N PRO A 367 5.56 -12.84 3.77
CA PRO A 367 5.53 -11.86 2.69
C PRO A 367 6.62 -12.18 1.67
N ILE A 368 6.32 -11.94 0.39
CA ILE A 368 7.25 -12.13 -0.73
C ILE A 368 8.55 -11.34 -0.53
N LEU A 369 9.66 -11.87 -1.03
CA LEU A 369 10.99 -11.31 -0.76
C LEU A 369 11.11 -9.87 -1.28
N THR A 370 10.54 -9.58 -2.45
CA THR A 370 10.48 -8.23 -3.02
C THR A 370 9.72 -7.26 -2.12
N ASP A 371 8.57 -7.67 -1.58
CA ASP A 371 7.74 -6.83 -0.70
C ASP A 371 8.47 -6.51 0.61
N ARG A 372 9.14 -7.51 1.20
CA ARG A 372 9.95 -7.32 2.42
C ARG A 372 10.99 -6.20 2.24
N VAL A 373 11.66 -6.17 1.08
CA VAL A 373 12.69 -5.17 0.78
C VAL A 373 12.03 -3.84 0.45
N TRP A 374 11.03 -3.84 -0.44
CA TRP A 374 10.33 -2.63 -0.88
C TRP A 374 9.70 -1.86 0.29
N GLU A 375 9.02 -2.54 1.21
CA GLU A 375 8.44 -1.91 2.40
C GLU A 375 9.50 -1.20 3.25
N ALA A 376 10.66 -1.84 3.45
CA ALA A 376 11.77 -1.23 4.19
C ALA A 376 12.34 0.01 3.47
N LEU A 377 12.46 -0.04 2.14
CA LEU A 377 12.93 1.09 1.32
C LEU A 377 11.94 2.26 1.36
N VAL A 378 10.66 2.00 1.14
CA VAL A 378 9.60 3.03 1.17
C VAL A 378 9.48 3.64 2.56
N LYS A 379 9.51 2.82 3.62
CA LYS A 379 9.48 3.32 5.01
C LYS A 379 10.68 4.21 5.33
N SER A 380 11.87 3.81 4.89
CA SER A 380 13.08 4.62 5.05
C SER A 380 12.99 5.93 4.27
N PHE A 381 12.58 5.86 3.00
CA PHE A 381 12.40 7.02 2.13
C PHE A 381 11.37 8.00 2.70
N ALA A 382 10.19 7.52 3.10
CA ALA A 382 9.15 8.34 3.72
C ALA A 382 9.62 9.01 5.02
N SER A 383 10.35 8.28 5.88
CA SER A 383 10.93 8.83 7.10
C SER A 383 11.92 9.97 6.80
N GLN A 384 12.80 9.75 5.82
CA GLN A 384 13.80 10.75 5.45
C GLN A 384 13.19 11.95 4.72
N MET A 385 12.19 11.75 3.85
CA MET A 385 11.44 12.85 3.21
C MET A 385 10.66 13.68 4.23
N LYS A 386 10.04 13.03 5.22
CA LYS A 386 9.37 13.71 6.33
C LYS A 386 10.36 14.54 7.15
N SER A 387 11.52 13.96 7.50
CA SER A 387 12.60 14.66 8.18
C SER A 387 13.13 15.84 7.36
N ALA A 388 13.32 15.66 6.05
CA ALA A 388 13.77 16.72 5.15
C ALA A 388 12.78 17.88 5.08
N PHE A 389 11.47 17.60 5.16
CA PHE A 389 10.42 18.62 5.18
C PHE A 389 10.35 19.39 6.50
N THR A 390 10.56 18.74 7.66
CA THR A 390 10.38 19.36 8.97
C THR A 390 11.65 19.96 9.56
N ALA A 391 12.81 19.30 9.37
CA ALA A 391 14.06 19.65 10.03
C ALA A 391 14.99 20.53 9.17
N SER A 392 14.79 20.60 7.85
CA SER A 392 15.65 21.35 6.93
C SER A 392 14.88 22.34 6.08
N SER A 393 15.04 23.63 6.35
CA SER A 393 14.47 24.70 5.53
C SER A 393 15.01 24.66 4.09
N PHE A 394 16.32 24.41 3.92
CA PHE A 394 16.96 24.28 2.61
C PHE A 394 16.35 23.15 1.76
N MET A 395 16.28 21.93 2.29
CA MET A 395 15.71 20.81 1.53
C MET A 395 14.22 20.98 1.29
N LYS A 396 13.49 21.54 2.28
CA LYS A 396 12.08 21.91 2.11
C LYS A 396 11.88 22.83 0.91
N GLU A 397 12.63 23.92 0.84
CA GLU A 397 12.52 24.89 -0.25
C GLU A 397 12.92 24.29 -1.60
N MET A 398 14.03 23.53 -1.64
CA MET A 398 14.53 22.93 -2.88
C MET A 398 13.59 21.87 -3.46
N PHE A 399 13.06 20.97 -2.63
CA PHE A 399 12.11 19.95 -3.09
C PHE A 399 10.72 20.52 -3.37
N THR A 400 10.29 21.56 -2.64
CA THR A 400 9.02 22.25 -2.94
C THR A 400 9.11 22.97 -4.29
N GLY A 401 10.14 23.77 -4.52
CA GLY A 401 10.33 24.48 -5.79
C GLY A 401 10.69 23.56 -6.97
N GLY A 402 11.35 22.43 -6.68
CA GLY A 402 11.72 21.40 -7.66
C GLY A 402 10.80 20.18 -7.66
N TYR A 403 9.58 20.29 -7.14
CA TYR A 403 8.67 19.15 -7.03
C TYR A 403 8.39 18.43 -8.36
N PRO A 404 8.18 19.11 -9.51
CA PRO A 404 8.00 18.43 -10.79
C PRO A 404 9.17 17.51 -11.17
N LYS A 405 10.40 17.92 -10.84
CA LYS A 405 11.61 17.12 -11.03
C LYS A 405 11.65 15.92 -10.09
N LEU A 406 11.33 16.13 -8.80
CA LEU A 406 11.27 15.06 -7.81
C LEU A 406 10.24 13.99 -8.18
N TYR A 407 9.03 14.42 -8.56
CA TYR A 407 7.96 13.52 -9.02
C TYR A 407 8.42 12.71 -10.23
N SER A 408 8.98 13.36 -11.26
CA SER A 408 9.47 12.67 -12.46
C SER A 408 10.59 11.67 -12.14
N MET A 409 11.49 11.95 -11.19
CA MET A 409 12.51 10.98 -10.76
C MET A 409 11.91 9.73 -10.11
N ILE A 410 10.90 9.90 -9.25
CA ILE A 410 10.21 8.77 -8.61
C ILE A 410 9.38 8.00 -9.63
N ASP A 411 8.66 8.70 -10.51
CA ASP A 411 7.84 8.08 -11.56
C ASP A 411 8.72 7.25 -12.51
N ASN A 412 9.84 7.83 -12.97
CA ASN A 412 10.85 7.13 -13.79
C ASN A 412 11.43 5.90 -13.07
N LEU A 413 11.70 5.97 -11.76
CA LEU A 413 12.14 4.82 -10.98
C LEU A 413 11.07 3.70 -11.00
N LEU A 414 9.82 4.05 -10.71
CA LEU A 414 8.72 3.09 -10.64
C LEU A 414 8.43 2.48 -12.02
N GLU A 415 8.47 3.27 -13.09
CA GLU A 415 8.32 2.80 -14.47
C GLU A 415 9.46 1.87 -14.87
N ARG A 416 10.72 2.24 -14.60
CA ARG A 416 11.89 1.37 -14.86
C ARG A 416 11.78 0.03 -14.15
N ILE A 417 11.44 0.03 -12.86
CA ILE A 417 11.28 -1.23 -12.12
C ILE A 417 10.13 -2.05 -12.70
N SER A 418 9.02 -1.40 -13.04
CA SER A 418 7.86 -2.11 -13.63
C SER A 418 8.21 -2.75 -14.95
N HIS A 419 8.89 -2.01 -15.83
CA HIS A 419 9.31 -2.49 -17.15
C HIS A 419 10.31 -3.65 -17.04
N ASP A 420 11.36 -3.50 -16.24
CA ASP A 420 12.43 -4.51 -16.14
C ASP A 420 12.00 -5.80 -15.42
N THR A 421 10.87 -5.74 -14.71
CA THR A 421 10.32 -6.88 -13.95
C THR A 421 9.04 -7.44 -14.55
N ASP A 422 8.58 -6.91 -15.69
CA ASP A 422 7.44 -7.42 -16.46
C ASP A 422 7.82 -8.67 -17.26
N VAL A 423 7.90 -9.80 -16.57
CA VAL A 423 8.17 -11.11 -17.19
C VAL A 423 6.95 -12.01 -17.01
N LYS A 424 6.42 -12.48 -18.15
CA LYS A 424 5.25 -13.38 -18.19
C LYS A 424 5.42 -14.56 -17.22
N GLY A 425 4.40 -14.75 -16.37
CA GLY A 425 4.35 -15.86 -15.40
C GLY A 425 5.16 -15.65 -14.12
N VAL A 426 5.71 -14.45 -13.89
CA VAL A 426 6.37 -14.06 -12.63
C VAL A 426 5.69 -12.81 -12.09
N ILE A 427 5.53 -12.74 -10.77
CA ILE A 427 4.96 -11.56 -10.11
C ILE A 427 5.93 -10.36 -10.32
N PRO A 428 5.44 -9.18 -10.72
CA PRO A 428 6.27 -7.96 -10.80
C PRO A 428 6.90 -7.64 -9.44
N ALA A 429 8.03 -6.93 -9.45
CA ALA A 429 8.75 -6.64 -8.20
C ALA A 429 7.98 -5.72 -7.25
N ILE A 430 7.08 -4.88 -7.77
CA ILE A 430 6.31 -3.89 -6.99
C ILE A 430 4.84 -4.00 -7.37
N SER A 431 3.98 -4.05 -6.36
CA SER A 431 2.52 -3.99 -6.50
C SER A 431 2.03 -2.55 -6.80
N SER A 432 0.80 -2.39 -7.27
CA SER A 432 0.20 -1.05 -7.46
C SER A 432 0.18 -0.25 -6.15
N ASP A 433 -0.15 -0.89 -5.03
CA ASP A 433 -0.14 -0.24 -3.72
C ASP A 433 1.28 0.18 -3.31
N GLY A 434 2.29 -0.64 -3.60
CA GLY A 434 3.69 -0.31 -3.38
C GLY A 434 4.15 0.95 -4.13
N LYS A 435 3.64 1.17 -5.35
CA LYS A 435 3.88 2.41 -6.11
C LYS A 435 3.23 3.62 -5.43
N ASP A 436 1.98 3.47 -5.01
CA ASP A 436 1.24 4.53 -4.34
C ASP A 436 1.87 4.93 -3.01
N GLN A 437 2.40 3.97 -2.24
CA GLN A 437 3.12 4.27 -1.00
C GLN A 437 4.38 5.12 -1.24
N MET A 438 5.13 4.86 -2.32
CA MET A 438 6.29 5.67 -2.69
C MET A 438 5.89 7.10 -3.11
N VAL A 439 4.80 7.25 -3.88
CA VAL A 439 4.29 8.58 -4.25
C VAL A 439 3.75 9.34 -3.04
N LYS A 440 3.06 8.66 -2.11
CA LYS A 440 2.58 9.24 -0.84
C LYS A 440 3.73 9.78 0.01
N ALA A 441 4.92 9.19 -0.06
CA ALA A 441 6.10 9.66 0.68
C ALA A 441 6.51 11.10 0.32
N ILE A 442 6.13 11.61 -0.86
CA ILE A 442 6.43 12.97 -1.32
C ILE A 442 5.22 13.90 -1.36
N GLU A 443 4.05 13.47 -0.89
CA GLU A 443 2.80 14.22 -0.96
C GLU A 443 2.84 15.54 -0.15
N THR A 444 3.62 15.59 0.93
CA THR A 444 3.84 16.82 1.71
C THR A 444 4.54 17.92 0.89
N PHE A 445 5.44 17.54 -0.03
CA PHE A 445 6.06 18.48 -0.95
C PHE A 445 5.10 18.87 -2.08
N GLN A 446 4.24 17.95 -2.52
CA GLN A 446 3.19 18.24 -3.51
C GLN A 446 2.25 19.33 -2.99
N THR A 447 1.72 19.15 -1.78
CA THR A 447 0.79 20.10 -1.15
C THR A 447 1.44 21.46 -0.92
N ALA A 448 2.70 21.48 -0.48
CA ALA A 448 3.48 22.72 -0.37
C ALA A 448 3.70 23.39 -1.73
N PHE A 449 4.03 22.63 -2.78
CA PHE A 449 4.23 23.14 -4.13
C PHE A 449 2.94 23.77 -4.68
N LEU A 450 1.81 23.08 -4.56
CA LEU A 450 0.51 23.59 -4.99
C LEU A 450 0.11 24.85 -4.22
N THR A 451 0.40 24.89 -2.91
CA THR A 451 0.16 26.09 -2.08
C THR A 451 0.98 27.28 -2.57
N VAL A 452 2.24 27.06 -2.94
CA VAL A 452 3.12 28.11 -3.50
C VAL A 452 2.64 28.55 -4.88
N CYS A 453 2.21 27.63 -5.75
CA CYS A 453 1.64 27.97 -7.06
C CYS A 453 0.40 28.86 -6.90
N TRP A 454 -0.53 28.45 -6.04
CA TRP A 454 -1.73 29.21 -5.71
C TRP A 454 -1.38 30.57 -5.09
N SER A 455 -0.47 30.63 -4.11
CA SER A 455 -0.14 31.87 -3.41
C SER A 455 0.49 32.89 -4.36
N ARG A 456 1.47 32.48 -5.18
CA ARG A 456 2.11 33.38 -6.16
C ARG A 456 1.10 33.99 -7.13
N LEU A 457 0.19 33.18 -7.66
CA LEU A 457 -0.84 33.63 -8.59
C LEU A 457 -1.91 34.48 -7.88
N SER A 458 -2.35 34.08 -6.69
CA SER A 458 -3.32 34.81 -5.87
C SER A 458 -2.79 36.17 -5.43
N ASP A 459 -1.54 36.25 -4.96
CA ASP A 459 -0.86 37.49 -4.58
C ASP A 459 -0.72 38.43 -5.78
N LEU A 460 -0.38 37.88 -6.96
CA LEU A 460 -0.37 38.64 -8.21
C LEU A 460 -1.76 39.21 -8.51
N VAL A 461 -2.83 38.40 -8.45
CA VAL A 461 -4.20 38.87 -8.67
C VAL A 461 -4.60 39.95 -7.67
N ASN A 462 -4.28 39.78 -6.38
CA ASN A 462 -4.59 40.76 -5.33
C ASN A 462 -3.79 42.07 -5.50
N SER A 463 -2.58 42.01 -6.05
CA SER A 463 -1.78 43.20 -6.38
C SER A 463 -2.32 43.97 -7.58
N VAL A 464 -2.86 43.26 -8.58
CA VAL A 464 -3.42 43.84 -9.80
C VAL A 464 -4.84 44.36 -9.57
N PHE A 465 -5.63 43.68 -8.74
CA PHE A 465 -6.99 44.07 -8.37
C PHE A 465 -7.11 44.29 -6.85
N PRO A 466 -6.55 45.38 -6.31
CA PRO A 466 -6.60 45.67 -4.89
C PRO A 466 -8.03 46.00 -4.43
N VAL A 467 -8.41 45.49 -3.25
CA VAL A 467 -9.74 45.74 -2.65
C VAL A 467 -9.87 47.18 -2.16
N SER A 468 -8.75 47.78 -1.73
CA SER A 468 -8.70 49.13 -1.14
C SER A 468 -8.94 50.25 -2.14
N SER A 469 -8.88 49.97 -3.45
CA SER A 469 -8.97 50.98 -4.51
C SER A 469 -9.91 50.53 -5.61
N ARG A 470 -11.17 50.98 -5.54
CA ARG A 470 -12.24 50.72 -6.54
C ARG A 470 -12.18 51.59 -7.80
N GLY A 471 -11.22 52.53 -7.85
CA GLY A 471 -11.18 53.63 -8.81
C GLY A 471 -10.28 53.44 -10.02
N SER A 472 -9.26 52.56 -9.96
CA SER A 472 -8.25 52.41 -11.00
C SER A 472 -8.38 51.08 -11.74
N VAL A 473 -8.44 51.12 -13.07
CA VAL A 473 -8.28 49.91 -13.90
C VAL A 473 -6.81 49.51 -13.91
N PRO A 474 -6.48 48.23 -13.72
CA PRO A 474 -5.11 47.77 -13.91
C PRO A 474 -4.64 47.95 -15.36
N PRO A 475 -3.41 48.45 -15.59
CA PRO A 475 -2.90 48.60 -16.95
C PRO A 475 -2.71 47.26 -17.65
N LYS A 476 -2.75 47.26 -19.00
CA LYS A 476 -2.62 46.05 -19.84
C LYS A 476 -1.36 45.21 -19.55
N GLU A 477 -0.27 45.84 -19.12
CA GLU A 477 0.97 45.16 -18.73
C GLU A 477 0.79 44.24 -17.52
N HIS A 478 -0.09 44.60 -16.58
CA HIS A 478 -0.39 43.76 -15.42
C HIS A 478 -1.23 42.53 -15.81
N ILE A 479 -2.16 42.71 -16.76
CA ILE A 479 -2.96 41.62 -17.32
C ILE A 479 -2.07 40.63 -18.08
N SER A 480 -1.13 41.16 -18.88
CA SER A 480 -0.13 40.35 -19.59
C SER A 480 0.72 39.54 -18.61
N ARG A 481 1.13 40.15 -17.47
CA ARG A 481 1.85 39.44 -16.40
C ARG A 481 1.06 38.28 -15.79
N ILE A 482 -0.24 38.43 -15.57
CA ILE A 482 -1.10 37.32 -15.08
C ILE A 482 -1.11 36.18 -16.10
N ILE A 483 -1.31 36.49 -17.39
CA ILE A 483 -1.38 35.48 -18.45
C ILE A 483 -0.04 34.76 -18.60
N SER A 484 1.08 35.50 -18.68
CA SER A 484 2.42 34.90 -18.75
C SER A 484 2.72 34.04 -17.53
N ARG A 485 2.30 34.46 -16.33
CA ARG A 485 2.53 33.66 -15.13
C ARG A 485 1.72 32.36 -15.15
N VAL A 486 0.45 32.40 -15.54
CA VAL A 486 -0.37 31.19 -15.73
C VAL A 486 0.28 30.25 -16.75
N GLN A 487 0.84 30.81 -17.82
CA GLN A 487 1.59 30.05 -18.83
C GLN A 487 2.83 29.37 -18.25
N GLU A 488 3.66 30.09 -17.51
CA GLU A 488 4.86 29.53 -16.85
C GLU A 488 4.50 28.37 -15.89
N GLU A 489 3.40 28.49 -15.13
CA GLU A 489 2.96 27.44 -14.20
C GLU A 489 2.50 26.18 -14.94
N ILE A 490 1.83 26.33 -16.10
CA ILE A 490 1.40 25.21 -16.95
C ILE A 490 2.60 24.55 -17.64
N GLU A 491 3.48 25.34 -18.25
CA GLU A 491 4.68 24.85 -18.95
C GLU A 491 5.63 24.11 -18.00
N GLY A 492 5.74 24.55 -16.74
CA GLY A 492 6.58 23.90 -15.74
C GLY A 492 6.13 22.49 -15.33
N VAL A 493 4.89 22.10 -15.62
CA VAL A 493 4.32 20.78 -15.22
C VAL A 493 3.79 19.95 -16.38
N GLN A 494 3.72 20.51 -17.58
CA GLN A 494 3.32 19.85 -18.84
C GLN A 494 3.84 18.43 -19.06
N PRO A 495 5.11 18.07 -18.76
CA PRO A 495 5.57 16.68 -18.96
C PRO A 495 4.83 15.64 -18.11
N ASN A 496 4.16 16.05 -17.03
CA ASN A 496 3.45 15.16 -16.11
C ASN A 496 1.93 15.44 -16.14
N GLY A 497 1.15 14.54 -16.74
CA GLY A 497 -0.30 14.72 -16.89
C GLY A 497 -1.04 14.89 -15.55
N ARG A 498 -0.73 14.07 -14.54
CA ARG A 498 -1.35 14.16 -13.20
C ARG A 498 -1.05 15.48 -12.51
N LEU A 499 0.21 15.92 -12.56
CA LEU A 499 0.63 17.18 -11.93
C LEU A 499 0.03 18.40 -12.65
N THR A 500 -0.08 18.33 -13.97
CA THR A 500 -0.76 19.34 -14.79
C THR A 500 -2.19 19.54 -14.32
N LEU A 501 -2.96 18.46 -14.14
CA LEU A 501 -4.35 18.55 -13.65
C LEU A 501 -4.44 19.19 -12.26
N LEU A 502 -3.52 18.84 -11.34
CA LEU A 502 -3.49 19.43 -10.00
C LEU A 502 -3.20 20.94 -10.03
N VAL A 503 -2.25 21.37 -10.86
CA VAL A 503 -1.95 22.81 -11.04
C VAL A 503 -3.11 23.55 -11.71
N LEU A 504 -3.78 22.93 -12.69
CA LEU A 504 -4.97 23.52 -13.33
C LEU A 504 -6.10 23.73 -12.33
N HIS A 505 -6.30 22.83 -11.36
CA HIS A 505 -7.26 23.05 -10.27
C HIS A 505 -6.91 24.28 -9.43
N GLU A 506 -5.64 24.50 -9.10
CA GLU A 506 -5.21 25.69 -8.37
C GLU A 506 -5.35 26.97 -9.21
N ILE A 507 -5.02 26.92 -10.51
CA ILE A 507 -5.27 28.01 -11.45
C ILE A 507 -6.78 28.32 -11.51
N SER A 508 -7.65 27.31 -11.56
CA SER A 508 -9.11 27.48 -11.58
C SER A 508 -9.60 28.29 -10.37
N LYS A 509 -9.08 28.00 -9.17
CA LYS A 509 -9.39 28.78 -7.95
C LYS A 509 -8.91 30.23 -8.07
N VAL A 510 -7.73 30.47 -8.65
CA VAL A 510 -7.23 31.83 -8.85
C VAL A 510 -8.03 32.59 -9.91
N LEU A 511 -8.49 31.93 -10.97
CA LEU A 511 -9.36 32.54 -11.98
C LEU A 511 -10.72 32.93 -11.38
N LEU A 512 -11.28 32.12 -10.49
CA LEU A 512 -12.48 32.49 -9.73
C LEU A 512 -12.23 33.69 -8.81
N LEU A 513 -11.10 33.73 -8.10
CA LEU A 513 -10.70 34.88 -7.31
C LEU A 513 -10.56 36.13 -8.20
N LEU A 514 -9.93 36.01 -9.37
CA LEU A 514 -9.79 37.10 -10.33
C LEU A 514 -11.16 37.62 -10.78
N ALA A 515 -12.09 36.72 -11.12
CA ALA A 515 -13.44 37.10 -11.50
C ALA A 515 -14.16 37.86 -10.37
N GLN A 516 -14.09 37.36 -9.13
CA GLN A 516 -14.68 38.03 -7.95
C GLN A 516 -14.07 39.42 -7.71
N ARG A 517 -12.75 39.55 -7.85
CA ARG A 517 -12.05 40.84 -7.71
C ARG A 517 -12.43 41.82 -8.81
N ALA A 518 -12.55 41.34 -10.05
CA ALA A 518 -12.95 42.17 -11.18
C ALA A 518 -14.42 42.60 -11.08
N GLU A 519 -15.31 41.72 -10.63
CA GLU A 519 -16.72 42.04 -10.36
C GLU A 519 -16.85 43.17 -9.33
N PHE A 520 -16.07 43.13 -8.25
CA PHE A 520 -16.03 44.18 -7.23
C PHE A 520 -15.60 45.56 -7.78
N GLN A 521 -14.88 45.57 -8.90
CA GLN A 521 -14.41 46.78 -9.59
C GLN A 521 -15.42 47.32 -10.61
N VAL A 522 -16.45 46.56 -11.00
CA VAL A 522 -17.47 47.01 -11.96
C VAL A 522 -18.28 48.17 -11.39
N SER A 523 -18.41 49.25 -12.16
CA SER A 523 -19.32 50.35 -11.83
C SER A 523 -20.75 50.02 -12.25
N THR A 524 -21.70 50.10 -11.31
CA THR A 524 -23.13 49.80 -11.53
C THR A 524 -24.06 51.01 -11.38
N GLY A 525 -23.52 52.18 -11.03
CA GLY A 525 -24.28 53.42 -10.83
C GLY A 525 -24.90 54.01 -12.12
N PRO A 526 -25.69 55.10 -12.02
CA PRO A 526 -26.38 55.69 -13.16
C PRO A 526 -25.41 56.17 -14.26
N GLU A 527 -24.23 56.67 -13.89
CA GLU A 527 -23.17 57.08 -14.83
C GLU A 527 -22.67 55.93 -15.72
N ALA A 528 -22.81 54.67 -15.29
CA ALA A 528 -22.41 53.52 -16.09
C ALA A 528 -23.42 53.23 -17.23
N ARG A 529 -24.68 53.64 -17.06
CA ARG A 529 -25.79 53.39 -17.99
C ARG A 529 -26.11 54.60 -18.89
N GLN A 530 -25.40 55.71 -18.71
CA GLN A 530 -25.64 56.93 -19.46
C GLN A 530 -25.32 56.75 -20.95
N ILE A 531 -26.30 57.00 -21.81
CA ILE A 531 -26.16 56.85 -23.27
C ILE A 531 -26.10 58.19 -24.01
N THR A 532 -26.22 59.31 -23.29
CA THR A 532 -26.20 60.66 -23.85
C THR A 532 -24.90 61.37 -23.49
N GLY A 533 -24.25 61.98 -24.48
CA GLY A 533 -23.01 62.73 -24.27
C GLY A 533 -21.75 61.85 -24.28
N PRO A 534 -20.59 62.38 -23.86
CA PRO A 534 -19.33 61.63 -23.91
C PRO A 534 -19.29 60.49 -22.89
N ALA A 535 -18.49 59.45 -23.17
CA ALA A 535 -18.35 58.31 -22.27
C ALA A 535 -17.80 58.73 -20.89
N THR A 536 -18.49 58.31 -19.83
CA THR A 536 -18.14 58.65 -18.46
C THR A 536 -16.89 57.88 -18.01
N PRO A 537 -16.15 58.36 -16.99
CA PRO A 537 -15.04 57.61 -16.41
C PRO A 537 -15.45 56.22 -15.90
N ALA A 538 -16.67 56.09 -15.37
CA ALA A 538 -17.24 54.81 -14.95
C ALA A 538 -17.41 53.82 -16.11
N GLN A 539 -17.82 54.30 -17.28
CA GLN A 539 -17.96 53.49 -18.49
C GLN A 539 -16.61 53.11 -19.08
N LEU A 540 -15.67 54.05 -19.18
CA LEU A 540 -14.31 53.77 -19.63
C LEU A 540 -13.64 52.71 -18.75
N LYS A 541 -13.89 52.76 -17.43
CA LYS A 541 -13.45 51.73 -16.48
C LYS A 541 -14.03 50.35 -16.83
N ASN A 542 -15.35 50.26 -16.99
CA ASN A 542 -16.01 49.01 -17.34
C ASN A 542 -15.57 48.47 -18.72
N PHE A 543 -15.33 49.34 -19.70
CA PHE A 543 -14.86 48.95 -21.03
C PHE A 543 -13.48 48.30 -20.96
N ALA A 544 -12.55 48.93 -20.24
CA ALA A 544 -11.21 48.38 -20.06
C ALA A 544 -11.25 47.06 -19.27
N LEU A 545 -12.08 46.93 -18.23
CA LEU A 545 -12.29 45.68 -17.51
C LEU A 545 -12.84 44.56 -18.42
N CYS A 546 -13.86 44.85 -19.22
CA CYS A 546 -14.42 43.91 -20.20
C CYS A 546 -13.34 43.38 -21.15
N LEU A 547 -12.56 44.29 -21.74
CA LEU A 547 -11.50 43.93 -22.68
C LEU A 547 -10.38 43.11 -22.02
N HIS A 548 -9.95 43.47 -20.81
CA HIS A 548 -8.93 42.73 -20.07
C HIS A 548 -9.38 41.32 -19.69
N LEU A 549 -10.61 41.16 -19.19
CA LEU A 549 -11.15 39.85 -18.85
C LEU A 549 -11.36 38.98 -20.09
N GLN A 550 -11.78 39.58 -21.21
CA GLN A 550 -11.90 38.87 -22.47
C GLN A 550 -10.52 38.43 -23.01
N GLU A 551 -9.48 39.25 -22.88
CA GLU A 551 -8.11 38.89 -23.24
C GLU A 551 -7.60 37.71 -22.40
N ILE A 552 -7.82 37.72 -21.08
CA ILE A 552 -7.51 36.60 -20.19
C ILE A 552 -8.25 35.34 -20.63
N HIS A 553 -9.57 35.42 -20.80
CA HIS A 553 -10.39 34.29 -21.23
C HIS A 553 -9.88 33.68 -22.54
N ALA A 554 -9.63 34.53 -23.53
CA ALA A 554 -9.24 34.10 -24.87
C ALA A 554 -7.83 33.49 -24.90
N ARG A 555 -6.86 34.09 -24.18
CA ARG A 555 -5.48 33.57 -24.09
C ARG A 555 -5.41 32.25 -23.35
N ILE A 556 -6.07 32.14 -22.18
CA ILE A 556 -6.07 30.90 -21.40
C ILE A 556 -6.82 29.79 -22.15
N SER A 557 -7.96 30.11 -22.79
CA SER A 557 -8.67 29.13 -23.63
C SER A 557 -7.80 28.63 -24.78
N SER A 558 -7.02 29.52 -25.42
CA SER A 558 -6.08 29.13 -26.47
C SER A 558 -4.99 28.19 -25.95
N MET A 559 -4.48 28.42 -24.73
CA MET A 559 -3.47 27.54 -24.12
C MET A 559 -4.01 26.14 -23.84
N MET A 560 -5.32 25.99 -23.61
CA MET A 560 -5.96 24.68 -23.37
C MET A 560 -6.07 23.83 -24.63
N THR A 561 -6.02 24.42 -25.83
CA THR A 561 -6.12 23.65 -27.10
C THR A 561 -4.97 22.65 -27.30
N GLY A 562 -3.82 22.87 -26.66
CA GLY A 562 -2.66 21.96 -26.69
C GLY A 562 -2.63 20.91 -25.57
N LEU A 563 -3.64 20.86 -24.70
CA LEU A 563 -3.72 19.95 -23.55
C LEU A 563 -4.83 18.90 -23.74
N PRO A 564 -4.80 17.78 -22.97
CA PRO A 564 -5.88 16.78 -22.99
C PRO A 564 -7.26 17.40 -22.66
N SER A 565 -8.34 16.83 -23.19
CA SER A 565 -9.71 17.37 -23.01
C SER A 565 -10.12 17.57 -21.55
N ILE A 566 -9.63 16.72 -20.64
CA ILE A 566 -9.86 16.81 -19.19
C ILE A 566 -9.40 18.17 -18.63
N ALA A 567 -8.32 18.76 -19.19
CA ALA A 567 -7.85 20.08 -18.79
C ALA A 567 -8.88 21.18 -19.09
N SER A 568 -9.59 21.07 -20.23
CA SER A 568 -10.67 21.99 -20.60
C SER A 568 -11.84 21.89 -19.63
N ASP A 569 -12.19 20.67 -19.18
CA ASP A 569 -13.29 20.47 -18.23
C ASP A 569 -13.00 21.11 -16.85
N VAL A 570 -11.73 21.08 -16.41
CA VAL A 570 -11.30 21.66 -15.12
C VAL A 570 -11.36 23.20 -15.11
N LEU A 571 -11.00 23.84 -16.23
CA LEU A 571 -10.96 25.31 -16.33
C LEU A 571 -12.23 25.95 -16.92
N SER A 572 -13.06 25.20 -17.65
CA SER A 572 -14.28 25.73 -18.28
C SER A 572 -15.19 26.48 -17.30
N PRO A 573 -15.47 25.99 -16.07
CA PRO A 573 -16.31 26.71 -15.11
C PRO A 573 -15.74 28.08 -14.71
N SER A 574 -14.43 28.15 -14.41
CA SER A 574 -13.80 29.40 -13.96
C SER A 574 -13.60 30.40 -15.10
N LEU A 575 -13.31 29.92 -16.31
CA LEU A 575 -13.31 30.72 -17.54
C LEU A 575 -14.71 31.25 -17.85
N GLY A 576 -15.75 30.42 -17.69
CA GLY A 576 -17.15 30.83 -17.83
C GLY A 576 -17.52 31.97 -16.88
N THR A 577 -17.08 31.92 -15.61
CA THR A 577 -17.28 33.01 -14.65
C THR A 577 -16.56 34.30 -15.07
N ILE A 578 -15.30 34.21 -15.52
CA ILE A 578 -14.56 35.37 -16.04
C ILE A 578 -15.31 36.00 -17.22
N TYR A 579 -15.80 35.17 -18.13
CA TYR A 579 -16.56 35.61 -19.30
C TYR A 579 -17.90 36.26 -18.91
N GLY A 580 -18.58 35.71 -17.90
CA GLY A 580 -19.81 36.28 -17.33
C GLY A 580 -19.57 37.69 -16.77
N VAL A 581 -18.58 37.85 -15.88
CA VAL A 581 -18.22 39.16 -15.30
C VAL A 581 -17.81 40.17 -16.38
N ALA A 582 -17.07 39.72 -17.40
CA ALA A 582 -16.73 40.55 -18.54
C ALA A 582 -17.98 41.05 -19.28
N CYS A 583 -18.96 40.18 -19.51
CA CYS A 583 -20.23 40.55 -20.13
C CYS A 583 -21.02 41.54 -19.26
N ASP A 584 -21.20 41.22 -17.99
CA ASP A 584 -22.01 42.01 -17.04
C ASP A 584 -21.49 43.44 -16.88
N SER A 585 -20.19 43.66 -17.02
CA SER A 585 -19.57 45.00 -16.95
C SER A 585 -20.11 45.98 -18.01
N VAL A 586 -20.56 45.49 -19.16
CA VAL A 586 -21.08 46.31 -20.27
C VAL A 586 -22.58 46.09 -20.54
N THR A 587 -23.17 44.99 -20.08
CA THR A 587 -24.58 44.64 -20.30
C THR A 587 -25.54 45.80 -19.99
N SER A 588 -25.33 46.52 -18.88
CA SER A 588 -26.23 47.60 -18.47
C SER A 588 -26.24 48.82 -19.42
N LEU A 589 -25.12 49.10 -20.10
CA LEU A 589 -25.04 50.14 -21.12
C LEU A 589 -25.80 49.72 -22.39
N PHE A 590 -25.60 48.48 -22.83
CA PHE A 590 -26.30 47.93 -23.99
C PHE A 590 -27.82 47.85 -23.76
N GLN A 591 -28.26 47.49 -22.55
CA GLN A 591 -29.67 47.51 -22.18
C GLN A 591 -30.25 48.94 -22.22
N ALA A 592 -29.56 49.92 -21.62
CA ALA A 592 -30.01 51.31 -21.67
C ALA A 592 -30.12 51.85 -23.11
N MET A 593 -29.17 51.48 -23.97
CA MET A 593 -29.21 51.85 -25.38
C MET A 593 -30.36 51.17 -26.12
N GLN A 594 -30.59 49.88 -25.86
CA GLN A 594 -31.71 49.15 -26.42
C GLN A 594 -33.05 49.78 -26.01
N ASP A 595 -33.24 50.11 -24.73
CA ASP A 595 -34.46 50.76 -24.22
C ASP A 595 -34.70 52.12 -24.91
N ARG A 596 -33.63 52.88 -25.18
CA ARG A 596 -33.72 54.15 -25.91
C ARG A 596 -34.13 53.94 -27.37
N LEU A 597 -33.54 52.97 -28.06
CA LEU A 597 -33.91 52.66 -29.45
C LEU A 597 -35.36 52.17 -29.54
N GLU A 598 -35.80 51.32 -28.62
CA GLU A 598 -37.19 50.87 -28.52
C GLU A 598 -38.13 52.06 -28.26
N SER A 599 -37.75 52.99 -27.37
CA SER A 599 -38.51 54.22 -27.10
C SER A 599 -38.64 55.13 -28.33
N CYS A 600 -37.58 55.27 -29.13
CA CYS A 600 -37.63 55.99 -30.41
C CYS A 600 -38.58 55.31 -31.39
N ILE A 601 -38.53 53.98 -31.53
CA ILE A 601 -39.42 53.23 -32.42
C ILE A 601 -40.89 53.36 -31.99
N LEU A 602 -41.19 53.41 -30.68
CA LEU A 602 -42.56 53.54 -30.18
C LEU A 602 -43.26 54.83 -30.65
N GLN A 603 -42.49 55.90 -30.90
CA GLN A 603 -43.03 57.16 -31.42
C GLN A 603 -43.65 57.03 -32.83
N ILE A 604 -43.47 55.90 -33.52
CA ILE A 604 -44.18 55.58 -34.76
C ILE A 604 -45.71 55.66 -34.59
N HIS A 605 -46.24 55.37 -33.39
CA HIS A 605 -47.67 55.44 -33.08
C HIS A 605 -48.17 56.87 -32.80
N GLU A 606 -47.26 57.83 -32.61
CA GLU A 606 -47.58 59.26 -32.45
C GLU A 606 -47.62 59.98 -33.81
N GLN A 607 -47.09 59.35 -34.88
CA GLN A 607 -47.08 59.89 -36.23
C GLN A 607 -48.40 59.61 -36.98
N ASN A 608 -48.86 60.58 -37.77
CA ASN A 608 -50.06 60.41 -38.57
C ASN A 608 -49.74 59.79 -39.95
N PHE A 609 -49.86 58.46 -40.03
CA PHE A 609 -49.74 57.68 -41.28
C PHE A 609 -51.05 57.61 -42.09
N GLY A 610 -52.13 58.25 -41.64
CA GLY A 610 -53.45 58.26 -42.28
C GLY A 610 -53.74 59.50 -43.12
N MET A 611 -52.88 60.52 -43.13
CA MET A 611 -53.16 61.77 -43.88
C MET A 611 -53.28 61.52 -45.38
N LEU A 612 -54.36 62.05 -45.97
CA LEU A 612 -54.64 62.04 -47.40
C LEU A 612 -54.38 63.46 -47.94
N GLY A 613 -53.34 63.65 -48.74
CA GLY A 613 -53.05 64.96 -49.35
C GLY A 613 -51.72 65.03 -50.09
N MET A 614 -51.65 65.89 -51.12
CA MET A 614 -50.47 66.13 -51.97
C MET A 614 -49.26 66.65 -51.17
N ASP A 615 -49.49 67.39 -50.08
CA ASP A 615 -48.45 67.89 -49.16
C ASP A 615 -47.71 66.76 -48.42
N ALA A 616 -48.38 65.63 -48.15
CA ALA A 616 -47.76 64.49 -47.47
C ALA A 616 -46.81 63.67 -48.37
N ALA A 617 -46.92 63.82 -49.70
CA ALA A 617 -46.08 63.15 -50.70
C ALA A 617 -44.85 63.99 -51.11
N MET A 618 -44.88 65.31 -50.86
CA MET A 618 -43.78 66.24 -51.16
C MET A 618 -42.81 66.44 -49.98
N ASP A 619 -43.20 66.02 -48.78
CA ASP A 619 -42.33 66.07 -47.60
C ASP A 619 -41.28 64.95 -47.69
N ASN A 620 -40.16 65.30 -48.33
CA ASN A 620 -39.08 64.39 -48.67
C ASN A 620 -38.09 64.20 -47.49
N ALA A 621 -38.54 64.43 -46.26
CA ALA A 621 -37.78 64.21 -45.04
C ALA A 621 -38.06 62.82 -44.43
N ALA A 622 -37.09 62.31 -43.68
CA ALA A 622 -37.25 61.13 -42.84
C ALA A 622 -38.32 61.37 -41.76
N SER A 623 -38.99 60.32 -41.27
CA SER A 623 -39.85 60.50 -40.09
C SER A 623 -39.01 61.00 -38.90
N PRO A 624 -39.50 61.94 -38.07
CA PRO A 624 -38.70 62.59 -37.02
C PRO A 624 -38.15 61.59 -35.97
N TYR A 625 -38.89 60.51 -35.70
CA TYR A 625 -38.42 59.44 -34.81
C TYR A 625 -37.29 58.61 -35.43
N MET A 626 -37.24 58.49 -36.76
CA MET A 626 -36.19 57.76 -37.48
C MET A 626 -34.90 58.57 -37.53
N GLU A 627 -34.99 59.90 -37.69
CA GLU A 627 -33.84 60.79 -37.53
C GLU A 627 -33.24 60.71 -36.12
N GLU A 628 -34.10 60.70 -35.08
CA GLU A 628 -33.66 60.56 -33.70
C GLU A 628 -33.04 59.19 -33.43
N LEU A 629 -33.62 58.11 -33.99
CA LEU A 629 -33.06 56.76 -33.93
C LEU A 629 -31.67 56.72 -34.57
N GLN A 630 -31.52 57.29 -35.78
CA GLN A 630 -30.25 57.35 -36.49
C GLN A 630 -29.20 58.15 -35.71
N LYS A 631 -29.57 59.31 -35.13
CA LYS A 631 -28.70 60.11 -34.26
C LYS A 631 -28.24 59.32 -33.05
N CYS A 632 -29.15 58.60 -32.37
CA CYS A 632 -28.82 57.73 -31.23
C CYS A 632 -27.84 56.62 -31.63
N ILE A 633 -28.11 55.93 -32.75
CA ILE A 633 -27.25 54.85 -33.28
C ILE A 633 -25.85 55.38 -33.64
N LEU A 634 -25.78 56.50 -34.36
CA LEU A 634 -24.52 57.13 -34.78
C LEU A 634 -23.69 57.56 -33.57
N HIS A 635 -24.33 58.20 -32.59
CA HIS A 635 -23.68 58.60 -31.35
C HIS A 635 -23.15 57.39 -30.58
N PHE A 636 -23.94 56.32 -30.48
CA PHE A 636 -23.51 55.10 -29.80
C PHE A 636 -22.32 54.44 -30.49
N ARG A 637 -22.29 54.48 -31.83
CA ARG A 637 -21.18 53.98 -32.63
C ARG A 637 -19.90 54.79 -32.41
N SER A 638 -20.01 56.12 -32.49
CA SER A 638 -18.86 57.02 -32.42
C SER A 638 -18.26 57.08 -31.02
N GLU A 639 -19.08 57.11 -29.98
CA GLU A 639 -18.62 57.24 -28.60
C GLU A 639 -18.35 55.89 -27.94
N PHE A 640 -19.28 54.93 -27.98
CA PHE A 640 -19.15 53.72 -27.15
C PHE A 640 -18.55 52.55 -27.93
N LEU A 641 -19.10 52.20 -29.09
CA LEU A 641 -18.63 51.04 -29.85
C LEU A 641 -17.23 51.21 -30.44
N SER A 642 -16.80 52.44 -30.78
CA SER A 642 -15.44 52.72 -31.24
C SER A 642 -14.36 52.36 -30.19
N ARG A 643 -14.74 52.39 -28.90
CA ARG A 643 -13.86 52.09 -27.75
C ARG A 643 -13.93 50.61 -27.33
N LEU A 644 -15.05 49.93 -27.61
CA LEU A 644 -15.30 48.53 -27.24
C LEU A 644 -14.95 47.52 -28.33
N LEU A 645 -15.08 47.91 -29.61
CA LEU A 645 -14.78 47.04 -30.73
C LEU A 645 -13.33 47.25 -31.18
N PRO A 646 -12.53 46.18 -31.32
CA PRO A 646 -11.20 46.30 -31.89
C PRO A 646 -11.29 46.82 -33.33
N SER A 647 -10.31 47.64 -33.75
CA SER A 647 -10.17 48.04 -35.15
C SER A 647 -10.09 46.78 -36.03
N SER A 648 -10.75 46.85 -37.19
CA SER A 648 -11.02 45.74 -38.14
C SER A 648 -9.83 44.82 -38.49
N ALA A 649 -8.60 45.18 -38.17
CA ALA A 649 -7.40 44.38 -38.41
C ALA A 649 -7.18 43.22 -37.41
N SER A 650 -7.87 43.18 -36.27
CA SER A 650 -7.65 42.16 -35.22
C SER A 650 -8.66 41.01 -35.21
N VAL A 651 -9.70 41.04 -36.05
CA VAL A 651 -10.82 40.06 -36.02
C VAL A 651 -10.43 38.71 -36.64
N THR A 652 -9.34 38.65 -37.40
CA THR A 652 -8.92 37.46 -38.16
C THR A 652 -8.05 36.46 -37.39
N SER A 653 -7.59 36.74 -36.16
CA SER A 653 -6.61 35.85 -35.48
C SER A 653 -7.17 34.90 -34.42
N MET A 654 -8.41 35.05 -33.96
CA MET A 654 -8.98 34.20 -32.92
C MET A 654 -10.45 33.90 -33.24
N GLY A 655 -10.78 32.65 -33.59
CA GLY A 655 -12.12 32.20 -34.00
C GLY A 655 -13.23 32.30 -32.94
N THR A 656 -13.03 33.09 -31.87
CA THR A 656 -14.02 33.34 -30.82
C THR A 656 -14.65 34.72 -31.02
N GLU A 657 -15.96 34.75 -31.17
CA GLU A 657 -16.71 36.00 -31.22
C GLU A 657 -16.49 36.86 -29.95
N ASN A 658 -16.15 38.14 -30.13
CA ASN A 658 -16.01 39.10 -29.03
C ASN A 658 -17.37 39.35 -28.33
N ILE A 659 -17.35 39.54 -27.01
CA ILE A 659 -18.54 39.83 -26.20
C ILE A 659 -19.34 41.01 -26.78
N CYS A 660 -18.64 42.10 -27.11
CA CYS A 660 -19.25 43.32 -27.61
C CYS A 660 -19.84 43.13 -29.02
N THR A 661 -19.20 42.34 -29.89
CA THR A 661 -19.80 42.00 -31.20
C THR A 661 -21.10 41.21 -31.05
N ARG A 662 -21.15 40.29 -30.08
CA ARG A 662 -22.37 39.50 -29.82
C ARG A 662 -23.49 40.36 -29.26
N LEU A 663 -23.20 41.24 -28.30
CA LEU A 663 -24.18 42.17 -27.73
C LEU A 663 -24.71 43.15 -28.79
N THR A 664 -23.83 43.68 -29.64
CA THR A 664 -24.23 44.55 -30.76
C THR A 664 -25.09 43.80 -31.78
N ARG A 665 -24.76 42.55 -32.13
CA ARG A 665 -25.61 41.71 -33.00
C ARG A 665 -27.00 41.48 -32.39
N SER A 666 -27.05 41.16 -31.09
CA SER A 666 -28.30 40.96 -30.36
C SER A 666 -29.18 42.21 -30.38
N MET A 667 -28.59 43.37 -30.07
CA MET A 667 -29.27 44.67 -30.10
C MET A 667 -29.77 45.01 -31.50
N ALA A 668 -28.94 44.87 -32.54
CA ALA A 668 -29.34 45.11 -33.93
C ALA A 668 -30.49 44.19 -34.38
N SER A 669 -30.45 42.90 -34.02
CA SER A 669 -31.52 41.94 -34.29
C SER A 669 -32.83 42.33 -33.61
N ARG A 670 -32.75 42.82 -32.36
CA ARG A 670 -33.89 43.28 -31.59
C ARG A 670 -34.51 44.53 -32.17
N VAL A 671 -33.70 45.51 -32.58
CA VAL A 671 -34.15 46.77 -33.22
C VAL A 671 -34.98 46.47 -34.48
N LEU A 672 -34.49 45.58 -35.37
CA LEU A 672 -35.24 45.20 -36.57
C LEU A 672 -36.57 44.49 -36.24
N ARG A 673 -36.54 43.51 -35.31
CA ARG A 673 -37.75 42.79 -34.89
C ARG A 673 -38.77 43.74 -34.26
N TYR A 674 -38.32 44.64 -33.40
CA TYR A 674 -39.17 45.59 -32.69
C TYR A 674 -39.80 46.60 -33.66
N PHE A 675 -39.02 47.11 -34.61
CA PHE A 675 -39.55 47.97 -35.68
C PHE A 675 -40.64 47.28 -36.48
N ILE A 676 -40.38 46.07 -37.01
CA ILE A 676 -41.36 45.33 -37.83
C ILE A 676 -42.66 45.09 -37.06
N ARG A 677 -42.55 44.72 -35.78
CA ARG A 677 -43.72 44.55 -34.89
C ARG A 677 -44.55 45.83 -34.83
N HIS A 678 -43.94 46.96 -34.51
CA HIS A 678 -44.69 48.22 -34.36
C HIS A 678 -45.18 48.77 -35.70
N ALA A 679 -44.42 48.60 -36.79
CA ALA A 679 -44.84 48.95 -38.15
C ALA A 679 -46.09 48.17 -38.58
N SER A 680 -46.21 46.89 -38.21
CA SER A 680 -47.40 46.07 -38.50
C SER A 680 -48.65 46.45 -37.70
N LEU A 681 -48.51 47.28 -36.68
CA LEU A 681 -49.61 47.75 -35.82
C LEU A 681 -50.12 49.15 -36.18
N VAL A 682 -49.44 49.86 -37.10
CA VAL A 682 -49.79 51.23 -37.48
C VAL A 682 -51.11 51.25 -38.26
N ARG A 683 -52.12 51.94 -37.72
CA ARG A 683 -53.46 52.07 -38.31
C ARG A 683 -54.07 53.41 -37.91
N PRO A 684 -54.66 54.20 -38.83
CA PRO A 684 -54.81 53.95 -40.28
C PRO A 684 -53.50 54.13 -41.08
N LEU A 685 -53.37 53.42 -42.21
CA LEU A 685 -52.21 53.48 -43.10
C LEU A 685 -52.67 53.79 -44.54
N SER A 686 -52.44 55.04 -45.00
CA SER A 686 -52.77 55.49 -46.36
C SER A 686 -51.68 55.11 -47.39
N GLU A 687 -51.90 55.34 -48.69
CA GLU A 687 -50.87 55.11 -49.73
C GLU A 687 -49.62 55.99 -49.52
N SER A 688 -49.80 57.25 -49.13
CA SER A 688 -48.69 58.13 -48.74
C SER A 688 -48.01 57.62 -47.46
N GLY A 689 -48.77 57.10 -46.50
CA GLY A 689 -48.24 56.43 -45.30
C GLY A 689 -47.41 55.18 -45.60
N LYS A 690 -47.80 54.36 -46.59
CA LYS A 690 -47.03 53.19 -47.05
C LYS A 690 -45.68 53.59 -47.65
N LEU A 691 -45.66 54.64 -48.47
CA LEU A 691 -44.41 55.17 -49.04
C LEU A 691 -43.47 55.70 -47.95
N ARG A 692 -44.01 56.42 -46.95
CA ARG A 692 -43.25 56.89 -45.79
C ARG A 692 -42.68 55.71 -44.97
N MET A 693 -43.50 54.71 -44.66
CA MET A 693 -43.05 53.49 -43.95
C MET A 693 -41.92 52.76 -44.72
N ALA A 694 -42.05 52.62 -46.04
CA ALA A 694 -41.04 51.99 -46.87
C ALA A 694 -39.69 52.74 -46.88
N ARG A 695 -39.75 54.07 -46.74
CA ARG A 695 -38.58 54.92 -46.56
C ARG A 695 -37.97 54.75 -45.18
N ASP A 696 -38.77 54.81 -44.13
CA ASP A 696 -38.32 54.58 -42.75
C ASP A 696 -37.63 53.21 -42.60
N MET A 697 -38.14 52.17 -43.28
CA MET A 697 -37.49 50.86 -43.37
C MET A 697 -36.11 50.90 -44.05
N ALA A 698 -35.96 51.69 -45.12
CA ALA A 698 -34.70 51.83 -45.83
C ALA A 698 -33.67 52.61 -45.01
N GLU A 699 -34.12 53.66 -44.30
CA GLU A 699 -33.29 54.45 -43.39
C GLU A 699 -32.86 53.62 -42.17
N LEU A 700 -33.75 52.80 -41.62
CA LEU A 700 -33.42 51.84 -40.57
C LEU A 700 -32.39 50.81 -41.04
N GLU A 701 -32.59 50.20 -42.21
CA GLU A 701 -31.65 49.25 -42.83
C GLU A 701 -30.26 49.88 -42.97
N LEU A 702 -30.20 51.12 -43.46
CA LEU A 702 -28.97 51.89 -43.61
C LEU A 702 -28.32 52.22 -42.25
N ALA A 703 -29.10 52.74 -41.30
CA ALA A 703 -28.60 53.15 -39.99
C ALA A 703 -28.02 51.96 -39.21
N VAL A 704 -28.73 50.83 -39.20
CA VAL A 704 -28.27 49.59 -38.55
C VAL A 704 -27.05 49.02 -39.29
N GLY A 705 -27.10 48.91 -40.61
CA GLY A 705 -26.06 48.29 -41.42
C GLY A 705 -24.73 49.05 -41.40
N GLN A 706 -24.76 50.37 -41.44
CA GLN A 706 -23.55 51.20 -41.44
C GLN A 706 -22.97 51.40 -40.04
N ASN A 707 -23.81 51.48 -39.00
CA ASN A 707 -23.39 52.01 -37.70
C ASN A 707 -23.56 51.05 -36.52
N LEU A 708 -24.40 50.01 -36.60
CA LEU A 708 -24.51 49.00 -35.54
C LEU A 708 -23.83 47.69 -35.93
N PHE A 709 -24.38 46.99 -36.93
CA PHE A 709 -23.95 45.64 -37.29
C PHE A 709 -24.29 45.33 -38.75
N PRO A 710 -23.44 44.60 -39.50
CA PRO A 710 -23.74 44.19 -40.87
C PRO A 710 -25.07 43.43 -40.96
N VAL A 711 -26.05 43.99 -41.67
CA VAL A 711 -27.42 43.49 -41.69
C VAL A 711 -27.54 42.10 -42.32
N GLU A 712 -26.64 41.76 -43.26
CA GLU A 712 -26.58 40.47 -43.93
C GLU A 712 -26.30 39.33 -42.93
N GLN A 713 -25.57 39.63 -41.86
CA GLN A 713 -25.22 38.68 -40.80
C GLN A 713 -26.30 38.55 -39.71
N LEU A 714 -27.39 39.32 -39.79
CA LEU A 714 -28.53 39.24 -38.84
C LEU A 714 -29.55 38.14 -39.23
N GLY A 715 -29.40 37.50 -40.37
CA GLY A 715 -30.17 36.31 -40.75
C GLY A 715 -31.69 36.56 -40.86
N ARG A 716 -32.48 35.87 -40.02
CA ARG A 716 -33.96 35.86 -40.10
C ARG A 716 -34.58 37.25 -39.96
N GLN A 717 -34.01 38.09 -39.11
CA GLN A 717 -34.55 39.40 -38.76
C GLN A 717 -34.36 40.39 -39.91
N TYR A 718 -33.26 40.27 -40.65
CA TYR A 718 -33.04 41.02 -41.87
C TYR A 718 -33.94 40.55 -43.02
N ARG A 719 -34.10 39.22 -43.19
CA ARG A 719 -35.07 38.65 -44.16
C ARG A 719 -36.49 39.14 -43.89
N ALA A 720 -36.91 39.19 -42.63
CA ALA A 720 -38.21 39.72 -42.24
C ALA A 720 -38.39 41.19 -42.64
N LEU A 721 -37.37 42.04 -42.44
CA LEU A 721 -37.43 43.45 -42.88
C LEU A 721 -37.60 43.56 -44.40
N ARG A 722 -36.80 42.77 -45.15
CA ARG A 722 -36.84 42.74 -46.62
C ARG A 722 -38.16 42.20 -47.17
N ALA A 723 -38.78 41.25 -46.47
CA ALA A 723 -40.07 40.68 -46.84
C ALA A 723 -41.25 41.61 -46.49
N PHE A 724 -41.17 42.34 -45.37
CA PHE A 724 -42.26 43.22 -44.93
C PHE A 724 -42.44 44.43 -45.88
N ARG A 725 -41.36 44.95 -46.46
CA ARG A 725 -41.37 46.14 -47.34
C ARG A 725 -42.23 45.97 -48.61
N PRO A 726 -42.16 44.87 -49.38
CA PRO A 726 -43.11 44.62 -50.47
C PRO A 726 -44.50 44.24 -49.96
N VAL A 727 -44.61 43.57 -48.80
CA VAL A 727 -45.89 43.15 -48.20
C VAL A 727 -46.83 44.32 -47.89
N ILE A 728 -46.32 45.51 -47.55
CA ILE A 728 -47.19 46.68 -47.31
C ILE A 728 -47.89 47.19 -48.58
N PHE A 729 -47.36 46.90 -49.78
CA PHE A 729 -47.93 47.34 -51.07
C PHE A 729 -48.78 46.27 -51.78
N LEU A 730 -48.66 45.00 -51.38
CA LEU A 730 -49.48 43.92 -51.97
C LEU A 730 -50.97 44.14 -51.72
N GLU A 731 -51.81 43.76 -52.69
CA GLU A 731 -53.25 43.69 -52.49
C GLU A 731 -53.63 42.55 -51.53
N THR A 732 -54.75 42.71 -50.81
CA THR A 732 -55.20 41.72 -49.81
C THR A 732 -55.53 40.35 -50.43
N SER A 733 -55.97 40.34 -51.69
CA SER A 733 -56.22 39.13 -52.50
C SER A 733 -54.95 38.32 -52.76
N GLN A 734 -53.82 38.99 -53.00
CA GLN A 734 -52.54 38.38 -53.37
C GLN A 734 -51.71 37.96 -52.15
N LEU A 735 -51.99 38.54 -50.96
CA LEU A 735 -51.19 38.34 -49.77
C LEU A 735 -51.13 36.87 -49.32
N GLY A 736 -52.25 36.15 -49.34
CA GLY A 736 -52.33 34.77 -48.82
C GLY A 736 -51.54 33.72 -49.60
N ALA A 737 -51.15 34.00 -50.86
CA ALA A 737 -50.35 33.10 -51.70
C ALA A 737 -48.89 33.57 -51.84
N SER A 738 -48.52 34.68 -51.21
CA SER A 738 -47.20 35.28 -51.36
C SER A 738 -46.11 34.49 -50.62
N PRO A 739 -44.97 34.15 -51.26
CA PRO A 739 -43.85 33.47 -50.60
C PRO A 739 -43.19 34.35 -49.52
N LEU A 740 -43.38 35.67 -49.58
CA LEU A 740 -42.83 36.63 -48.62
C LEU A 740 -43.34 36.42 -47.19
N LEU A 741 -44.49 35.75 -47.03
CA LEU A 741 -45.04 35.42 -45.71
C LEU A 741 -44.18 34.39 -44.95
N GLN A 742 -43.34 33.61 -45.63
CA GLN A 742 -42.49 32.60 -44.98
C GLN A 742 -41.35 33.23 -44.16
N ASP A 743 -40.89 34.41 -44.56
CA ASP A 743 -39.81 35.14 -43.88
C ASP A 743 -40.33 36.05 -42.74
N LEU A 744 -41.64 36.15 -42.55
CA LEU A 744 -42.29 36.96 -41.51
C LEU A 744 -42.82 36.10 -40.37
N GLU A 745 -42.83 36.67 -39.15
CA GLU A 745 -43.53 36.02 -38.04
C GLU A 745 -45.05 36.04 -38.28
N PRO A 746 -45.76 34.92 -38.04
CA PRO A 746 -47.20 34.88 -38.27
C PRO A 746 -47.99 35.93 -37.49
N SER A 747 -47.54 36.26 -36.27
CA SER A 747 -48.07 37.39 -35.50
C SER A 747 -47.99 38.69 -36.29
N VAL A 748 -46.83 39.04 -36.87
CA VAL A 748 -46.64 40.27 -37.68
C VAL A 748 -47.60 40.30 -38.87
N VAL A 749 -47.79 39.16 -39.56
CA VAL A 749 -48.70 39.06 -40.70
C VAL A 749 -50.15 39.30 -40.26
N LEU A 750 -50.58 38.68 -39.17
CA LEU A 750 -51.94 38.84 -38.64
C LEU A 750 -52.19 40.26 -38.11
N HIS A 751 -51.19 40.89 -37.47
CA HIS A 751 -51.28 42.29 -37.05
C HIS A 751 -51.44 43.23 -38.25
N HIS A 752 -50.64 43.04 -39.31
CA HIS A 752 -50.75 43.83 -40.53
C HIS A 752 -52.10 43.64 -41.25
N LEU A 753 -52.74 42.49 -41.10
CA LEU A 753 -54.08 42.27 -41.65
C LEU A 753 -55.14 43.16 -41.00
N TYR A 754 -55.05 43.48 -39.71
CA TYR A 754 -55.95 44.46 -39.08
C TYR A 754 -55.84 45.86 -39.70
N VAL A 755 -54.64 46.24 -40.15
CA VAL A 755 -54.41 47.54 -40.82
C VAL A 755 -55.22 47.65 -42.12
N ARG A 756 -55.43 46.52 -42.80
CA ARG A 756 -56.22 46.41 -44.05
C ARG A 756 -57.72 46.24 -43.82
N GLY A 757 -58.15 46.02 -42.58
CA GLY A 757 -59.54 45.75 -42.21
C GLY A 757 -60.37 47.00 -41.92
N PRO A 758 -61.71 46.90 -41.92
CA PRO A 758 -62.59 48.01 -41.56
C PRO A 758 -62.48 48.38 -40.07
N GLU A 759 -62.73 49.64 -39.70
CA GLU A 759 -62.55 50.15 -38.32
C GLU A 759 -63.30 49.34 -37.25
N GLU A 760 -64.38 48.66 -37.65
CA GLU A 760 -65.20 47.80 -36.81
C GLU A 760 -64.46 46.53 -36.33
N LEU A 761 -63.47 46.06 -37.10
CA LEU A 761 -62.59 44.97 -36.74
C LEU A 761 -61.48 45.51 -35.83
N GLN A 762 -61.72 45.46 -34.52
CA GLN A 762 -60.78 45.94 -33.51
C GLN A 762 -59.61 44.96 -33.33
N SER A 763 -58.38 45.48 -33.27
CA SER A 763 -57.19 44.65 -32.96
C SER A 763 -57.20 44.21 -31.49
N PRO A 764 -56.43 43.18 -31.09
CA PRO A 764 -56.35 42.75 -29.69
C PRO A 764 -55.90 43.86 -28.74
N MET A 765 -55.01 44.74 -29.22
CA MET A 765 -54.58 45.95 -28.52
C MET A 765 -55.75 46.92 -28.27
N GLN A 766 -56.58 47.15 -29.30
CA GLN A 766 -57.75 48.04 -29.21
C GLN A 766 -58.86 47.46 -28.32
N ARG A 767 -59.19 46.17 -28.49
CA ARG A 767 -60.19 45.45 -27.68
C ARG A 767 -59.87 45.52 -26.19
N ASN A 768 -58.61 45.30 -25.84
CA ASN A 768 -58.16 45.26 -24.44
C ASN A 768 -57.71 46.62 -23.90
N LYS A 769 -57.81 47.71 -24.69
CA LYS A 769 -57.40 49.08 -24.33
C LYS A 769 -55.95 49.17 -23.84
N LEU A 770 -55.05 48.39 -24.44
CA LEU A 770 -53.63 48.40 -24.12
C LEU A 770 -52.90 49.51 -24.89
N THR A 771 -51.89 50.12 -24.27
CA THR A 771 -50.96 50.99 -25.01
C THR A 771 -50.05 50.16 -25.93
N PRO A 772 -49.46 50.76 -26.99
CA PRO A 772 -48.50 50.05 -27.85
C PRO A 772 -47.35 49.41 -27.08
N LEU A 773 -46.84 50.09 -26.04
CA LEU A 773 -45.80 49.57 -25.14
C LEU A 773 -46.31 48.37 -24.33
N GLN A 774 -47.46 48.48 -23.66
CA GLN A 774 -48.04 47.38 -22.88
C GLN A 774 -48.31 46.14 -23.74
N TYR A 775 -48.77 46.36 -24.97
CA TYR A 775 -49.02 45.28 -25.92
C TYR A 775 -47.71 44.62 -26.39
N SER A 776 -46.67 45.40 -26.67
CA SER A 776 -45.35 44.87 -27.05
C SER A 776 -44.70 44.07 -25.92
N LEU A 777 -44.79 44.54 -24.67
CA LEU A 777 -44.32 43.81 -23.49
C LEU A 777 -45.10 42.51 -23.27
N TRP A 778 -46.42 42.52 -23.53
CA TRP A 778 -47.21 41.30 -23.53
C TRP A 778 -46.78 40.32 -24.63
N LEU A 779 -46.52 40.81 -25.86
CA LEU A 779 -46.00 39.96 -26.94
C LEU A 779 -44.63 39.36 -26.59
N ASP A 780 -43.77 40.10 -25.90
CA ASP A 780 -42.48 39.59 -25.42
C ASP A 780 -42.64 38.53 -24.31
N SER A 781 -43.63 38.67 -23.43
CA SER A 781 -43.88 37.68 -22.36
C SER A 781 -44.45 36.35 -22.88
N GLN A 782 -45.03 36.33 -24.08
CA GLN A 782 -45.47 35.11 -24.75
C GLN A 782 -44.33 34.37 -25.47
N GLY A 783 -43.15 34.98 -25.64
CA GLY A 783 -42.00 34.34 -26.30
C GLY A 783 -42.32 33.86 -27.72
N GLU A 784 -42.13 32.56 -27.98
CA GLU A 784 -42.44 31.91 -29.26
C GLU A 784 -43.84 31.28 -29.32
N ASP A 785 -44.66 31.42 -28.27
CA ASP A 785 -46.00 30.80 -28.17
C ASP A 785 -47.05 31.54 -29.03
N GLN A 786 -46.93 31.37 -30.35
CA GLN A 786 -47.82 31.95 -31.36
C GLN A 786 -49.31 31.56 -31.14
N ILE A 787 -49.58 30.48 -30.42
CA ILE A 787 -50.94 30.00 -30.10
C ILE A 787 -51.66 30.97 -29.16
N GLN A 788 -50.98 31.50 -28.14
CA GLN A 788 -51.60 32.46 -27.21
C GLN A 788 -51.94 33.77 -27.92
N ILE A 789 -51.03 34.22 -28.80
CA ILE A 789 -51.24 35.37 -29.68
C ILE A 789 -52.44 35.11 -30.60
N TRP A 790 -52.53 33.93 -31.22
CA TRP A 790 -53.66 33.53 -32.05
C TRP A 790 -54.98 33.47 -31.28
N LYS A 791 -55.02 32.97 -30.05
CA LYS A 791 -56.25 32.97 -29.22
C LYS A 791 -56.78 34.38 -28.99
N GLY A 792 -55.89 35.33 -28.70
CA GLY A 792 -56.26 36.75 -28.55
C GLY A 792 -56.82 37.33 -29.86
N ILE A 793 -56.19 37.03 -30.99
CA ILE A 793 -56.64 37.45 -32.34
C ILE A 793 -58.00 36.81 -32.67
N LYS A 794 -58.15 35.50 -32.48
CA LYS A 794 -59.39 34.75 -32.73
C LYS A 794 -60.56 35.33 -31.95
N ALA A 795 -60.38 35.68 -30.68
CA ALA A 795 -61.43 36.30 -29.89
C ALA A 795 -61.94 37.61 -30.54
N THR A 796 -61.06 38.45 -31.09
CA THR A 796 -61.49 39.67 -31.79
C THR A 796 -62.22 39.38 -33.12
N LEU A 797 -61.86 38.29 -33.81
CA LEU A 797 -62.54 37.84 -35.01
C LEU A 797 -63.95 37.33 -34.66
N ASP A 798 -64.09 36.60 -33.55
CA ASP A 798 -65.39 36.12 -33.06
C ASP A 798 -66.30 37.31 -32.66
N ASP A 799 -65.76 38.36 -32.03
CA ASP A 799 -66.52 39.58 -31.72
C ASP A 799 -67.00 40.31 -32.99
N TYR A 800 -66.16 40.35 -34.03
CA TYR A 800 -66.49 40.97 -35.32
C TYR A 800 -67.60 40.18 -36.04
N ASP A 801 -67.50 38.85 -36.05
CA ASP A 801 -68.55 37.96 -36.60
C ASP A 801 -69.89 38.15 -35.88
N ALA A 802 -69.87 38.21 -34.54
CA ALA A 802 -71.07 38.48 -33.76
C ALA A 802 -71.70 39.84 -34.10
N LYS A 803 -70.88 40.89 -34.29
CA LYS A 803 -71.35 42.24 -34.66
C LYS A 803 -71.95 42.30 -36.07
N ILE A 804 -71.35 41.64 -37.06
CA ILE A 804 -71.89 41.59 -38.43
C ILE A 804 -73.21 40.83 -38.46
N ARG A 805 -73.26 39.66 -37.82
CA ARG A 805 -74.48 38.84 -37.77
C ARG A 805 -75.62 39.54 -37.04
N ALA A 806 -75.32 40.32 -35.99
CA ALA A 806 -76.31 41.13 -35.28
C ALA A 806 -76.88 42.27 -36.16
N ARG A 807 -76.14 42.75 -37.17
CA ARG A 807 -76.61 43.75 -38.14
C ARG A 807 -77.39 43.15 -39.33
N GLY A 808 -77.33 41.84 -39.51
CA GLY A 808 -78.02 41.13 -40.61
C GLY A 808 -77.24 41.10 -41.93
N ASP A 809 -76.01 41.62 -41.96
CA ASP A 809 -75.14 41.60 -43.14
C ASP A 809 -74.55 40.20 -43.36
N LYS A 810 -74.45 39.77 -44.63
CA LYS A 810 -73.85 38.47 -45.02
C LYS A 810 -72.44 38.59 -45.61
N GLU A 811 -71.98 39.81 -45.87
CA GLU A 811 -70.69 40.07 -46.49
C GLU A 811 -69.66 40.45 -45.43
N PHE A 812 -68.61 39.63 -45.30
CA PHE A 812 -67.46 39.90 -44.44
C PHE A 812 -66.38 40.63 -45.23
N SER A 813 -65.60 41.47 -44.56
CA SER A 813 -64.38 42.03 -45.16
C SER A 813 -63.47 40.91 -45.69
N PRO A 814 -62.82 41.06 -46.86
CA PRO A 814 -61.92 40.04 -47.43
C PRO A 814 -60.72 39.69 -46.51
N VAL A 815 -60.44 40.53 -45.52
CA VAL A 815 -59.42 40.29 -44.48
C VAL A 815 -59.85 39.21 -43.48
N TYR A 816 -61.13 39.13 -43.12
CA TYR A 816 -61.65 38.20 -42.12
C TYR A 816 -61.41 36.72 -42.46
N PRO A 817 -61.82 36.20 -43.63
CA PRO A 817 -61.57 34.79 -43.98
C PRO A 817 -60.08 34.50 -44.19
N LEU A 818 -59.28 35.50 -44.60
CA LEU A 818 -57.83 35.38 -44.74
C LEU A 818 -57.15 35.19 -43.38
N MET A 819 -57.53 35.97 -42.36
CA MET A 819 -57.01 35.85 -41.00
C MET A 819 -57.38 34.52 -40.35
N LEU A 820 -58.62 34.03 -40.52
CA LEU A 820 -59.06 32.73 -40.03
C LEU A 820 -58.28 31.57 -40.64
N ARG A 821 -58.01 31.62 -41.96
CA ARG A 821 -57.23 30.60 -42.65
C ARG A 821 -55.77 30.59 -42.17
N LEU A 822 -55.13 31.76 -42.12
CA LEU A 822 -53.73 31.87 -41.70
C LEU A 822 -53.55 31.50 -40.23
N GLY A 823 -54.45 31.94 -39.35
CA GLY A 823 -54.36 31.63 -37.93
C GLY A 823 -54.72 30.19 -37.56
N SER A 824 -55.71 29.58 -38.22
CA SER A 824 -56.03 28.16 -38.01
C SER A 824 -54.86 27.25 -38.41
N SER A 825 -54.13 27.62 -39.47
CA SER A 825 -52.91 26.88 -39.88
C SER A 825 -51.78 26.94 -38.83
N LEU A 826 -51.79 27.93 -37.93
CA LEU A 826 -50.85 27.99 -36.80
C LEU A 826 -51.20 27.02 -35.68
N SER A 827 -52.47 26.62 -35.56
CA SER A 827 -52.87 25.59 -34.58
C SER A 827 -52.57 24.18 -35.12
N GLU A 828 -52.65 23.98 -36.43
CA GLU A 828 -52.39 22.68 -37.09
C GLU A 828 -50.89 22.35 -37.21
N ARG A 829 -50.03 23.35 -37.50
CA ARG A 829 -48.58 23.14 -37.64
C ARG A 829 -47.89 22.69 -36.36
N THR A 830 -48.40 23.09 -35.19
CA THR A 830 -47.82 22.77 -33.87
C THR A 830 -48.38 21.48 -33.26
N LEU A 831 -49.50 20.96 -33.76
CA LEU A 831 -49.99 19.61 -33.44
C LEU A 831 -49.25 18.51 -34.23
N SER A 832 -48.46 18.93 -35.23
CA SER A 832 -47.70 18.07 -36.15
C SER A 832 -46.19 18.05 -35.86
N GLN A 833 -45.74 18.81 -34.86
CA GLN A 833 -44.40 18.79 -34.25
C GLN A 833 -44.55 18.28 -32.83
#